data_AF-A0A9P6IY13-F1
#
_entry.id   AF-A0A9P6IY13-F1
#
_cell.length_a   1.000
_cell.length_b   1.000
_cell.length_c   1.000
_cell.angle_alpha   90.00
_cell.angle_beta   90.00
_cell.angle_gamma   90.00
#
_symmetry.space_group_name_H-M   'P 1'
#
loop_
_entity.id
_entity.type
_entity.pdbx_description
1 polymer ?
#
loop_
_entity_poly.entity_id
_entity_poly.type
_entity_poly.pdbx_seq_one_letter_code
_entity_poly.pdbx_strand_id
1 'polypeptide(L)'
;MGSLESAAGRRSARMAASKAALAIKAEAQDHDIQEGVEIEHTKDKGKDKDYNAFTKIMSNRSRTIAQPSSKISQTQSKRISSSSPASTSTSSSSADMDATTISELVPDLEDLVTDAERVRISGKHPLSYHRFTADSTRKRIHDDLLTWYDIHHRKLPWRRDFNTTTPVEDQTSGQRAYEVWVSEIMCQQTQVATVIPYYNTWMAKWPTITDLAAANLEEVNKVWTGLGYYSRASRLHSGAQKVVKDFNGVLPSDPAVLEKEVPGIGRYTAGAIASHAYNVPAELVDGNVIRVLSRLRAIGGDVKSPKVIDLHWQIAKELVHQDRPGCFNQALMELGAIICTPQNPRCGECPVQTNCRAFAETLDWKRSRREAIGASTKRSIQDDDGDIGAFEECTLCLVDTEDQGLVTQYPRKAAKKAPRDEECAVSILERVRTDPESEGSISEFLLVKRPEKGLLAGMWEFPTVEQERLQLDHQQTSTTTYTQRSDSSLKYLTGTLKLDWIQGLKDVQRTDLGSVQHLFSHIRKVYHVEWILVKETDGTTSGSNERKARAGTPEVQWLTVQELATAAIPTGINKTYQLLQKHKSGNKRADGSGGSKRKKVKSDSTSGSDRKKVKKEPILALQIKAELENLTDLIPAFDDHTWHFKVQCTKCRETDANLITMSSLEKAQTSSGRGEANLVMKCKFCKCESSADFTSKPVPYNEKDNGKFASIVTIDCRGLELVGFEPRSGWKAKGFESEMDFDDIDLSEGEWADYDEKAGLPVGINAIEAQFIKVK
;
A
#
# COMPACT_ATOMS: atom_id res chain seq x y z
N MET A 1 63.35 -35.46 -3.05
CA MET A 1 62.40 -36.40 -3.69
C MET A 1 61.00 -35.98 -3.25
N GLY A 2 59.98 -35.83 -4.09
CA GLY A 2 59.95 -35.80 -5.55
C GLY A 2 58.50 -35.78 -6.07
N SER A 3 58.23 -34.99 -7.13
CA SER A 3 56.96 -34.96 -7.90
C SER A 3 55.65 -34.67 -7.14
N LEU A 4 55.15 -33.41 -7.19
CA LEU A 4 53.71 -33.14 -7.29
C LEU A 4 53.30 -31.74 -7.84
N GLU A 5 54.13 -31.10 -8.68
CA GLU A 5 53.81 -29.78 -9.29
C GLU A 5 53.91 -29.81 -10.84
N SER A 6 52.90 -30.34 -11.54
CA SER A 6 52.93 -30.35 -13.03
C SER A 6 51.57 -30.40 -13.74
N ALA A 7 50.51 -29.77 -13.21
CA ALA A 7 49.19 -29.74 -13.83
C ALA A 7 48.63 -28.32 -14.15
N ALA A 8 48.71 -27.38 -13.21
CA ALA A 8 48.01 -26.08 -13.33
C ALA A 8 48.56 -25.15 -14.44
N GLY A 9 49.86 -25.20 -14.72
CA GLY A 9 50.55 -24.19 -15.55
C GLY A 9 50.24 -24.18 -17.06
N ARG A 10 49.42 -25.11 -17.59
CA ARG A 10 49.25 -25.30 -19.05
C ARG A 10 47.96 -24.75 -19.68
N ARG A 11 47.06 -24.08 -18.92
CA ARG A 11 45.86 -23.44 -19.50
C ARG A 11 45.96 -21.92 -19.71
N SER A 12 46.65 -21.17 -18.85
CA SER A 12 46.80 -19.71 -19.02
C SER A 12 47.58 -19.31 -20.29
N ALA A 13 48.53 -20.15 -20.72
CA ALA A 13 49.40 -19.86 -21.87
C ALA A 13 48.68 -19.84 -23.24
N ARG A 14 47.42 -20.28 -23.34
CA ARG A 14 46.71 -20.39 -24.64
C ARG A 14 45.71 -19.28 -24.95
N MET A 15 45.33 -18.44 -23.98
CA MET A 15 44.49 -17.25 -24.24
C MET A 15 45.32 -15.99 -24.56
N ALA A 16 46.55 -15.88 -24.04
CA ALA A 16 47.42 -14.73 -24.33
C ALA A 16 47.81 -14.63 -25.83
N ALA A 17 47.90 -15.75 -26.54
CA ALA A 17 48.35 -15.80 -27.93
C ALA A 17 47.35 -15.28 -28.97
N SER A 18 46.06 -15.10 -28.63
CA SER A 18 45.02 -14.70 -29.59
C SER A 18 44.74 -13.19 -29.64
N LYS A 19 45.43 -12.37 -28.82
CA LYS A 19 45.19 -10.91 -28.72
C LYS A 19 46.35 -10.03 -29.25
N ALA A 20 47.38 -10.64 -29.84
CA ALA A 20 48.58 -9.96 -30.33
C ALA A 20 48.78 -10.08 -31.87
N ALA A 21 47.72 -10.45 -32.61
CA ALA A 21 47.81 -10.80 -34.04
C ALA A 21 46.95 -9.93 -34.99
N LEU A 22 46.36 -8.84 -34.48
CA LEU A 22 45.50 -7.90 -35.24
C LEU A 22 45.89 -6.42 -35.03
N ALA A 23 47.14 -6.17 -34.68
CA ALA A 23 47.72 -4.82 -34.60
C ALA A 23 49.15 -4.85 -35.14
N ILE A 24 49.29 -4.70 -36.46
CA ILE A 24 50.46 -4.36 -37.30
C ILE A 24 50.09 -4.77 -38.74
N LYS A 25 50.34 -3.90 -39.71
CA LYS A 25 49.68 -3.77 -41.04
C LYS A 25 48.35 -2.98 -40.97
N ALA A 26 48.24 -1.79 -41.58
CA ALA A 26 49.29 -1.05 -42.30
C ALA A 26 49.09 0.47 -42.22
N GLU A 27 50.22 1.17 -42.09
CA GLU A 27 50.38 2.57 -42.51
C GLU A 27 51.06 2.56 -43.88
N ALA A 28 50.57 3.38 -44.83
CA ALA A 28 51.28 3.72 -46.07
C ALA A 28 50.66 4.96 -46.74
N GLN A 29 51.48 6.00 -46.95
CA GLN A 29 51.38 7.04 -48.00
C GLN A 29 50.10 7.90 -48.01
N ASP A 30 50.01 9.06 -47.34
CA ASP A 30 50.76 10.34 -47.54
C ASP A 30 50.39 11.11 -48.84
N HIS A 31 50.49 12.45 -48.80
CA HIS A 31 49.97 13.49 -49.74
C HIS A 31 48.45 13.73 -49.74
N ASP A 32 47.90 14.97 -49.85
CA ASP A 32 48.51 16.28 -50.14
C ASP A 32 47.82 17.45 -49.37
N ILE A 33 48.64 18.37 -48.83
CA ILE A 33 48.70 19.84 -49.03
C ILE A 33 47.43 20.76 -48.89
N GLN A 34 47.49 21.68 -47.90
CA GLN A 34 47.08 23.13 -47.82
C GLN A 34 45.66 23.58 -48.30
N GLU A 35 45.02 24.69 -47.89
CA GLU A 35 45.28 25.87 -47.03
C GLU A 35 44.09 26.04 -46.02
N GLY A 36 44.02 26.94 -45.03
CA GLY A 36 44.84 28.11 -44.65
C GLY A 36 44.35 28.77 -43.34
N VAL A 37 44.70 30.05 -43.14
CA VAL A 37 44.62 30.82 -41.86
C VAL A 37 43.97 32.21 -42.19
N GLU A 38 43.43 33.06 -41.28
CA GLU A 38 43.73 33.25 -39.86
C GLU A 38 42.58 33.84 -38.98
N ILE A 39 42.81 33.73 -37.68
CA ILE A 39 42.25 34.36 -36.46
C ILE A 39 41.96 35.87 -36.58
N GLU A 40 40.82 36.35 -36.03
CA GLU A 40 40.65 37.44 -35.03
C GLU A 40 39.13 37.72 -34.82
N HIS A 41 38.54 37.78 -33.62
CA HIS A 41 38.67 38.72 -32.48
C HIS A 41 38.19 40.16 -32.74
N THR A 42 37.00 40.52 -32.22
CA THR A 42 36.81 41.66 -31.27
C THR A 42 35.39 41.72 -30.68
N LYS A 43 35.20 42.59 -29.67
CA LYS A 43 33.99 42.81 -28.86
C LYS A 43 33.26 44.09 -29.31
N ASP A 44 31.97 44.27 -29.00
CA ASP A 44 31.63 45.22 -27.91
C ASP A 44 30.21 45.04 -27.29
N LYS A 45 29.82 45.93 -26.36
CA LYS A 45 28.79 45.70 -25.33
C LYS A 45 27.34 46.02 -25.75
N GLY A 46 26.41 45.30 -25.12
CA GLY A 46 24.96 45.43 -25.27
C GLY A 46 24.29 46.59 -24.52
N LYS A 47 22.98 46.48 -24.30
CA LYS A 47 22.17 47.23 -23.30
C LYS A 47 20.77 46.64 -23.11
N ASP A 48 20.52 46.18 -21.88
CA ASP A 48 19.34 46.40 -21.01
C ASP A 48 17.99 46.90 -21.60
N LYS A 49 16.89 46.31 -21.07
CA LYS A 49 15.51 46.86 -20.88
C LYS A 49 14.61 47.00 -22.13
N ASP A 50 13.28 46.78 -22.09
CA ASP A 50 12.27 46.53 -21.02
C ASP A 50 11.34 45.34 -21.42
N TYR A 51 10.79 44.51 -20.52
CA TYR A 51 9.71 44.75 -19.53
C TYR A 51 8.26 44.92 -20.05
N ASN A 52 7.67 43.80 -20.49
CA ASN A 52 6.39 43.21 -20.02
C ASN A 52 5.03 43.96 -20.13
N ALA A 53 3.99 43.18 -20.46
CA ALA A 53 2.54 43.40 -20.28
C ALA A 53 1.81 44.53 -21.06
N PHE A 54 0.71 44.18 -21.76
CA PHE A 54 -0.62 44.19 -21.11
C PHE A 54 -1.70 43.41 -21.91
N THR A 55 -2.84 43.17 -21.27
CA THR A 55 -3.86 42.20 -21.72
C THR A 55 -5.19 42.86 -22.14
N LYS A 56 -5.83 42.30 -23.19
CA LYS A 56 -7.29 42.21 -23.40
C LYS A 56 -8.03 43.51 -23.80
N ILE A 57 -8.95 43.41 -24.78
CA ILE A 57 -10.31 44.03 -24.87
C ILE A 57 -10.77 44.16 -26.34
N MET A 58 -11.77 43.36 -26.75
CA MET A 58 -13.03 43.78 -27.39
C MET A 58 -13.83 42.56 -27.89
N SER A 59 -15.14 42.73 -28.08
CA SER A 59 -16.03 41.72 -28.67
C SER A 59 -16.92 42.31 -29.77
N ASN A 60 -17.48 41.43 -30.60
CA ASN A 60 -18.70 41.61 -31.40
C ASN A 60 -18.82 42.84 -32.33
N ARG A 61 -18.72 42.59 -33.64
CA ARG A 61 -19.74 43.03 -34.62
C ARG A 61 -19.78 42.11 -35.84
N SER A 62 -20.95 41.99 -36.46
CA SER A 62 -21.27 40.92 -37.43
C SER A 62 -21.89 41.48 -38.72
N ARG A 63 -21.69 40.79 -39.86
CA ARG A 63 -22.76 40.16 -40.69
C ARG A 63 -22.35 39.76 -42.12
N THR A 64 -22.86 38.61 -42.57
CA THR A 64 -23.19 38.19 -43.96
C THR A 64 -22.05 38.13 -45.01
N ILE A 65 -22.00 37.15 -45.93
CA ILE A 65 -23.02 36.78 -46.95
C ILE A 65 -23.00 35.27 -47.34
N ALA A 66 -24.19 34.74 -47.65
CA ALA A 66 -24.60 33.58 -48.47
C ALA A 66 -23.95 32.16 -48.39
N GLN A 67 -24.83 31.15 -48.39
CA GLN A 67 -24.63 29.78 -48.93
C GLN A 67 -25.47 29.60 -50.23
N PRO A 68 -25.20 28.56 -51.05
CA PRO A 68 -26.18 27.91 -51.91
C PRO A 68 -26.74 26.60 -51.29
N SER A 69 -27.94 26.16 -51.70
CA SER A 69 -28.59 24.93 -51.16
C SER A 69 -29.64 24.32 -52.11
N SER A 70 -29.76 22.99 -52.15
CA SER A 70 -30.87 22.24 -52.80
C SER A 70 -30.79 20.72 -52.53
N LYS A 71 -31.86 19.92 -52.40
CA LYS A 71 -33.28 20.14 -52.00
C LYS A 71 -33.95 18.76 -51.72
N ILE A 72 -35.16 18.73 -51.14
CA ILE A 72 -35.87 17.50 -50.72
C ILE A 72 -37.32 17.45 -51.28
N SER A 73 -37.83 16.25 -51.57
CA SER A 73 -39.28 15.88 -51.57
C SER A 73 -39.38 14.34 -51.47
N GLN A 74 -40.21 13.61 -50.70
CA GLN A 74 -41.43 13.76 -49.85
C GLN A 74 -42.65 12.98 -50.37
N THR A 75 -43.21 12.11 -49.50
CA THR A 75 -44.55 11.45 -49.41
C THR A 75 -44.40 10.23 -48.46
N GLN A 76 -45.40 9.59 -47.81
CA GLN A 76 -46.73 9.96 -47.27
C GLN A 76 -47.00 9.06 -46.02
N SER A 77 -47.66 9.50 -44.94
CA SER A 77 -49.12 9.43 -44.62
C SER A 77 -49.79 8.03 -44.76
N LYS A 78 -50.61 7.51 -43.81
CA LYS A 78 -51.12 8.04 -42.50
C LYS A 78 -51.92 6.99 -41.67
N ARG A 79 -52.19 7.26 -40.36
CA ARG A 79 -53.24 6.69 -39.44
C ARG A 79 -52.99 5.25 -38.87
N ILE A 80 -53.49 4.83 -37.68
CA ILE A 80 -54.30 5.45 -36.58
C ILE A 80 -54.01 4.83 -35.17
N SER A 81 -54.63 5.42 -34.13
CA SER A 81 -54.56 5.29 -32.63
C SER A 81 -54.75 3.88 -31.97
N SER A 82 -54.84 3.65 -30.63
CA SER A 82 -54.91 4.48 -29.38
C SER A 82 -54.72 3.66 -28.06
N SER A 83 -54.33 4.35 -26.97
CA SER A 83 -54.70 4.16 -25.53
C SER A 83 -54.37 2.88 -24.71
N SER A 84 -53.83 3.10 -23.49
CA SER A 84 -53.69 2.16 -22.35
C SER A 84 -55.02 1.98 -21.57
N PRO A 85 -55.14 1.01 -20.63
CA PRO A 85 -54.70 1.20 -19.23
C PRO A 85 -54.02 -0.05 -18.60
N ALA A 86 -54.09 -0.24 -17.28
CA ALA A 86 -53.17 -1.08 -16.50
C ALA A 86 -53.86 -2.13 -15.56
N SER A 87 -53.01 -2.85 -14.80
CA SER A 87 -53.25 -3.65 -13.56
C SER A 87 -53.20 -5.19 -13.63
N THR A 88 -52.51 -5.74 -12.60
CA THR A 88 -52.43 -7.12 -12.04
C THR A 88 -53.49 -8.15 -12.47
N SER A 89 -53.18 -9.45 -12.68
CA SER A 89 -52.68 -10.36 -11.61
C SER A 89 -52.26 -11.80 -12.06
N THR A 90 -51.37 -12.43 -11.27
CA THR A 90 -51.24 -13.89 -10.94
C THR A 90 -50.96 -15.01 -11.99
N SER A 91 -50.09 -15.94 -11.53
CA SER A 91 -50.07 -17.42 -11.70
C SER A 91 -49.68 -18.11 -13.03
N SER A 92 -48.45 -18.64 -13.03
CA SER A 92 -48.03 -20.02 -13.40
C SER A 92 -48.45 -20.68 -14.71
N SER A 93 -47.45 -21.11 -15.50
CA SER A 93 -47.09 -22.54 -15.68
C SER A 93 -45.79 -22.71 -16.49
N SER A 94 -45.24 -23.93 -16.50
CA SER A 94 -43.96 -24.30 -17.13
C SER A 94 -44.13 -24.89 -18.54
N ALA A 95 -43.15 -24.68 -19.41
CA ALA A 95 -42.91 -25.50 -20.59
C ALA A 95 -41.40 -25.46 -20.95
N ASP A 96 -40.81 -26.63 -21.16
CA ASP A 96 -39.39 -26.79 -21.51
C ASP A 96 -39.13 -26.60 -23.02
N MET A 97 -37.87 -26.38 -23.39
CA MET A 97 -37.35 -26.41 -24.77
C MET A 97 -36.00 -27.14 -24.79
N ASP A 98 -35.80 -27.99 -25.80
CA ASP A 98 -34.85 -29.10 -25.74
C ASP A 98 -33.37 -28.79 -25.97
N ALA A 99 -32.51 -29.61 -25.37
CA ALA A 99 -31.05 -29.44 -25.32
C ALA A 99 -30.28 -29.86 -26.59
N THR A 100 -30.95 -29.97 -27.75
CA THR A 100 -30.39 -30.64 -28.95
C THR A 100 -29.69 -29.71 -29.96
N THR A 101 -29.59 -28.41 -29.70
CA THR A 101 -29.05 -27.41 -30.66
C THR A 101 -27.75 -26.74 -30.17
N ILE A 102 -26.87 -27.51 -29.52
CA ILE A 102 -25.55 -27.04 -29.07
C ILE A 102 -24.50 -28.10 -29.44
N SER A 103 -24.15 -28.19 -30.72
CA SER A 103 -23.17 -29.19 -31.21
C SER A 103 -22.25 -28.73 -32.35
N GLU A 104 -22.37 -27.49 -32.85
CA GLU A 104 -21.68 -27.04 -34.09
C GLU A 104 -20.76 -25.81 -33.91
N LEU A 105 -20.37 -25.46 -32.68
CA LEU A 105 -19.59 -24.24 -32.37
C LEU A 105 -18.44 -24.43 -31.36
N VAL A 106 -17.81 -25.61 -31.30
CA VAL A 106 -16.64 -25.84 -30.42
C VAL A 106 -15.46 -26.43 -31.22
N PRO A 107 -14.37 -25.67 -31.44
CA PRO A 107 -13.12 -26.19 -31.99
C PRO A 107 -12.34 -27.04 -30.97
N ASP A 108 -11.72 -28.12 -31.45
CA ASP A 108 -10.65 -28.93 -30.85
C ASP A 108 -10.51 -28.92 -29.32
N LEU A 109 -11.30 -29.79 -28.69
CA LEU A 109 -11.49 -29.91 -27.23
C LEU A 109 -10.34 -30.64 -26.49
N GLU A 110 -9.23 -30.99 -27.16
CA GLU A 110 -8.16 -31.82 -26.59
C GLU A 110 -7.38 -31.14 -25.44
N ASP A 111 -7.39 -29.81 -25.36
CA ASP A 111 -6.81 -29.03 -24.25
C ASP A 111 -7.79 -28.81 -23.07
N LEU A 112 -9.06 -29.25 -23.19
CA LEU A 112 -10.15 -28.89 -22.27
C LEU A 112 -10.65 -30.07 -21.41
N VAL A 113 -10.01 -30.25 -20.25
CA VAL A 113 -10.64 -30.77 -19.01
C VAL A 113 -11.16 -32.22 -19.11
N THR A 114 -10.44 -33.13 -19.79
CA THR A 114 -10.83 -34.55 -19.92
C THR A 114 -10.17 -35.51 -18.92
N ASP A 115 -8.99 -35.21 -18.37
CA ASP A 115 -8.38 -35.96 -17.24
C ASP A 115 -8.69 -35.36 -15.86
N ALA A 116 -9.37 -34.21 -15.81
CA ALA A 116 -9.59 -33.46 -14.57
C ALA A 116 -10.52 -34.19 -13.57
N GLU A 117 -11.36 -35.12 -14.02
CA GLU A 117 -12.32 -35.84 -13.16
C GLU A 117 -11.67 -36.75 -12.10
N ARG A 118 -10.35 -36.97 -12.13
CA ARG A 118 -9.60 -37.72 -11.10
C ARG A 118 -8.57 -36.91 -10.32
N VAL A 119 -8.19 -35.69 -10.72
CA VAL A 119 -7.16 -34.89 -10.00
C VAL A 119 -7.78 -34.15 -8.81
N ARG A 120 -8.36 -34.89 -7.87
CA ARG A 120 -8.94 -34.35 -6.64
C ARG A 120 -7.86 -33.86 -5.68
N ILE A 121 -8.05 -32.66 -5.14
CA ILE A 121 -7.93 -32.27 -3.71
C ILE A 121 -7.27 -33.35 -2.82
N SER A 122 -5.97 -33.57 -2.97
CA SER A 122 -5.19 -34.60 -2.24
C SER A 122 -3.66 -34.41 -2.34
N GLY A 123 -3.19 -33.35 -3.01
CA GLY A 123 -1.77 -33.16 -3.31
C GLY A 123 -1.15 -34.15 -4.30
N LYS A 124 -1.93 -35.08 -4.89
CA LYS A 124 -1.44 -36.11 -5.83
C LYS A 124 -1.58 -35.68 -7.29
N HIS A 125 -0.57 -34.98 -7.81
CA HIS A 125 -0.45 -34.61 -9.23
C HIS A 125 1.03 -34.40 -9.62
N PRO A 126 1.40 -34.46 -10.91
CA PRO A 126 2.76 -34.12 -11.34
C PRO A 126 3.06 -32.62 -11.18
N LEU A 127 4.35 -32.27 -11.01
CA LEU A 127 4.81 -30.88 -10.88
C LEU A 127 4.51 -30.02 -12.12
N SER A 128 4.29 -30.63 -13.28
CA SER A 128 3.84 -29.95 -14.51
C SER A 128 2.48 -29.26 -14.36
N TYR A 129 1.64 -29.66 -13.38
CA TYR A 129 0.40 -28.98 -13.03
C TYR A 129 0.62 -27.48 -12.80
N HIS A 130 1.66 -27.13 -12.03
CA HIS A 130 1.98 -25.74 -11.68
C HIS A 130 2.73 -24.95 -12.76
N ARG A 131 2.96 -25.50 -13.96
CA ARG A 131 3.67 -24.82 -15.06
C ARG A 131 2.74 -24.55 -16.25
N PHE A 132 3.27 -23.87 -17.26
CA PHE A 132 2.66 -23.79 -18.58
C PHE A 132 3.46 -24.72 -19.50
N THR A 133 2.95 -25.93 -19.75
CA THR A 133 3.64 -26.94 -20.59
C THR A 133 3.45 -26.67 -22.08
N ALA A 134 2.19 -26.51 -22.52
CA ALA A 134 1.82 -26.37 -23.92
C ALA A 134 1.96 -24.93 -24.46
N ASP A 135 2.48 -24.79 -25.68
CA ASP A 135 2.56 -23.51 -26.41
C ASP A 135 1.18 -22.93 -26.75
N SER A 136 0.17 -23.79 -26.99
CA SER A 136 -1.23 -23.38 -27.17
C SER A 136 -1.70 -22.48 -26.02
N THR A 137 -1.39 -22.89 -24.78
CA THR A 137 -1.77 -22.18 -23.56
C THR A 137 -0.93 -20.92 -23.35
N ARG A 138 0.38 -20.96 -23.63
CA ARG A 138 1.24 -19.76 -23.59
C ARG A 138 0.71 -18.70 -24.57
N LYS A 139 0.42 -19.09 -25.81
CA LYS A 139 -0.08 -18.20 -26.86
C LYS A 139 -1.46 -17.62 -26.53
N ARG A 140 -2.43 -18.42 -26.08
CA ARG A 140 -3.74 -17.90 -25.63
C ARG A 140 -3.58 -16.82 -24.57
N ILE A 141 -2.74 -17.08 -23.56
CA ILE A 141 -2.43 -16.09 -22.50
C ILE A 141 -1.75 -14.82 -23.05
N HIS A 142 -0.89 -14.93 -24.07
CA HIS A 142 -0.29 -13.77 -24.75
C HIS A 142 -1.35 -12.94 -25.48
N ASP A 143 -2.13 -13.59 -26.34
CA ASP A 143 -3.14 -12.95 -27.19
C ASP A 143 -4.25 -12.29 -26.34
N ASP A 144 -4.81 -13.02 -25.37
CA ASP A 144 -5.87 -12.54 -24.46
C ASP A 144 -5.40 -11.36 -23.61
N LEU A 145 -4.21 -11.47 -22.99
CA LEU A 145 -3.71 -10.49 -22.03
C LEU A 145 -3.21 -9.21 -22.70
N LEU A 146 -2.56 -9.30 -23.87
CA LEU A 146 -2.13 -8.12 -24.62
C LEU A 146 -3.32 -7.39 -25.25
N THR A 147 -4.30 -8.12 -25.82
CA THR A 147 -5.52 -7.51 -26.36
C THR A 147 -6.28 -6.73 -25.28
N TRP A 148 -6.41 -7.31 -24.08
CA TRP A 148 -6.99 -6.62 -22.93
C TRP A 148 -6.15 -5.40 -22.51
N TYR A 149 -4.83 -5.53 -22.43
CA TYR A 149 -3.95 -4.45 -21.98
C TYR A 149 -3.98 -3.24 -22.93
N ASP A 150 -3.93 -3.48 -24.25
CA ASP A 150 -3.93 -2.41 -25.25
C ASP A 150 -5.21 -1.56 -25.22
N ILE A 151 -6.31 -2.10 -24.68
CA ILE A 151 -7.59 -1.40 -24.47
C ILE A 151 -7.72 -0.80 -23.06
N HIS A 152 -7.28 -1.52 -22.01
CA HIS A 152 -7.66 -1.24 -20.62
C HIS A 152 -6.53 -0.71 -19.70
N HIS A 153 -5.30 -0.57 -20.19
CA HIS A 153 -4.19 -0.08 -19.35
C HIS A 153 -4.44 1.34 -18.84
N ARG A 154 -4.10 1.60 -17.57
CA ARG A 154 -4.13 2.96 -17.02
C ARG A 154 -3.05 3.83 -17.66
N LYS A 155 -3.41 5.05 -18.06
CA LYS A 155 -2.45 6.07 -18.50
C LYS A 155 -1.73 6.63 -17.27
N LEU A 156 -0.43 6.36 -17.17
CA LEU A 156 0.44 6.80 -16.07
C LEU A 156 1.59 7.62 -16.64
N PRO A 157 2.12 8.66 -15.96
CA PRO A 157 3.15 9.55 -16.52
C PRO A 157 4.42 8.85 -17.03
N TRP A 158 4.78 7.71 -16.43
CA TRP A 158 5.93 6.89 -16.81
C TRP A 158 5.61 5.80 -17.84
N ARG A 159 4.35 5.65 -18.29
CA ARG A 159 3.99 4.82 -19.45
C ARG A 159 3.97 5.69 -20.71
N ARG A 160 4.53 5.17 -21.79
CA ARG A 160 4.46 5.76 -23.13
C ARG A 160 3.74 4.77 -24.04
N ASP A 161 2.89 5.27 -24.94
CA ASP A 161 2.18 4.42 -25.91
C ASP A 161 3.21 3.79 -26.86
N PHE A 162 3.21 2.45 -26.97
CA PHE A 162 4.22 1.69 -27.75
C PHE A 162 4.12 1.92 -29.27
N ASN A 163 3.08 2.63 -29.74
CA ASN A 163 2.75 2.82 -31.15
C ASN A 163 3.42 4.06 -31.79
N THR A 164 4.51 4.58 -31.20
CA THR A 164 5.34 5.61 -31.84
C THR A 164 6.31 4.95 -32.81
N THR A 165 6.01 4.99 -34.11
CA THR A 165 6.79 4.36 -35.21
C THR A 165 8.14 5.04 -35.51
N THR A 166 8.68 5.78 -34.56
CA THR A 166 10.05 6.31 -34.58
C THR A 166 11.03 5.24 -34.11
N PRO A 167 12.07 4.89 -34.89
CA PRO A 167 13.19 4.09 -34.39
C PRO A 167 13.76 4.71 -33.11
N VAL A 168 13.96 3.90 -32.09
CA VAL A 168 14.44 4.36 -30.78
C VAL A 168 15.95 4.54 -30.87
N GLU A 169 16.39 5.73 -31.30
CA GLU A 169 17.81 6.12 -31.28
C GLU A 169 18.37 5.96 -29.85
N ASP A 170 19.62 5.51 -29.70
CA ASP A 170 20.18 5.08 -28.39
C ASP A 170 19.98 6.09 -27.25
N GLN A 171 20.05 7.39 -27.54
CA GLN A 171 19.81 8.46 -26.58
C GLN A 171 18.36 8.45 -26.03
N THR A 172 17.38 8.15 -26.87
CA THR A 172 15.97 8.04 -26.49
C THR A 172 15.69 6.77 -25.69
N SER A 173 16.40 5.66 -25.98
CA SER A 173 16.36 4.44 -25.17
C SER A 173 17.00 4.62 -23.80
N GLY A 174 18.14 5.32 -23.72
CA GLY A 174 18.80 5.67 -22.45
C GLY A 174 17.94 6.57 -21.55
N GLN A 175 17.33 7.60 -22.13
CA GLN A 175 16.34 8.44 -21.42
C GLN A 175 15.13 7.63 -20.96
N ARG A 176 14.63 6.71 -21.81
CA ARG A 176 13.51 5.84 -21.47
C ARG A 176 13.84 4.89 -20.31
N ALA A 177 15.06 4.38 -20.26
CA ALA A 177 15.53 3.53 -19.17
C ALA A 177 15.60 4.30 -17.84
N TYR A 178 16.03 5.57 -17.87
CA TYR A 178 15.99 6.45 -16.71
C TYR A 178 14.56 6.69 -16.19
N GLU A 179 13.62 7.04 -17.08
CA GLU A 179 12.20 7.22 -16.74
C GLU A 179 11.57 6.00 -16.08
N VAL A 180 11.79 4.82 -16.66
CA VAL A 180 11.33 3.54 -16.10
C VAL A 180 11.97 3.34 -14.73
N TRP A 181 13.30 3.47 -14.62
CA TRP A 181 14.01 3.23 -13.37
C TRP A 181 13.51 4.11 -12.21
N VAL A 182 13.33 5.42 -12.44
CA VAL A 182 12.76 6.34 -11.44
C VAL A 182 11.37 5.85 -10.99
N SER A 183 10.48 5.53 -11.92
CA SER A 183 9.13 5.07 -11.60
C SER A 183 9.10 3.75 -10.83
N GLU A 184 9.95 2.79 -11.21
CA GLU A 184 10.03 1.48 -10.57
C GLU A 184 10.59 1.58 -9.14
N ILE A 185 11.59 2.44 -8.91
CA ILE A 185 12.08 2.69 -7.55
C ILE A 185 11.02 3.43 -6.71
N MET A 186 10.24 4.36 -7.29
CA MET A 186 9.14 5.03 -6.58
C MET A 186 7.97 4.11 -6.24
N CYS A 187 7.57 3.19 -7.12
CA CYS A 187 6.46 2.25 -6.87
C CYS A 187 6.79 1.10 -5.89
N GLN A 188 8.06 0.88 -5.53
CA GLN A 188 8.45 -0.12 -4.51
C GLN A 188 7.79 0.15 -3.15
N GLN A 189 6.75 -0.63 -2.82
CA GLN A 189 5.98 -0.48 -1.56
C GLN A 189 5.30 0.90 -1.43
N THR A 190 4.83 1.47 -2.54
CA THR A 190 4.09 2.75 -2.55
C THR A 190 2.99 2.69 -3.62
N GLN A 191 1.77 3.14 -3.31
CA GLN A 191 0.64 3.11 -4.25
C GLN A 191 0.90 4.01 -5.48
N VAL A 192 0.39 3.59 -6.65
CA VAL A 192 0.55 4.31 -7.92
C VAL A 192 0.02 5.75 -7.83
N ALA A 193 -1.15 5.95 -7.20
CA ALA A 193 -1.75 7.27 -6.96
C ALA A 193 -0.78 8.22 -6.26
N THR A 194 -0.20 7.77 -5.14
CA THR A 194 0.79 8.53 -4.36
C THR A 194 2.05 8.84 -5.16
N VAL A 195 2.47 7.97 -6.09
CA VAL A 195 3.70 8.17 -6.88
C VAL A 195 3.54 9.23 -7.97
N ILE A 196 2.36 9.40 -8.57
CA ILE A 196 2.12 10.34 -9.69
C ILE A 196 2.66 11.76 -9.43
N PRO A 197 2.31 12.48 -8.34
CA PRO A 197 2.81 13.83 -8.11
C PRO A 197 4.32 13.88 -7.83
N TYR A 198 4.89 12.86 -7.17
CA TYR A 198 6.33 12.80 -6.89
C TYR A 198 7.13 12.54 -8.17
N TYR A 199 6.67 11.63 -9.02
CA TYR A 199 7.29 11.35 -10.31
C TYR A 199 7.29 12.59 -11.21
N ASN A 200 6.16 13.29 -11.32
CA ASN A 200 6.06 14.51 -12.11
C ASN A 200 6.99 15.61 -11.56
N THR A 201 7.06 15.79 -10.24
CA THR A 201 7.95 16.76 -9.58
C THR A 201 9.43 16.41 -9.78
N TRP A 202 9.76 15.13 -9.69
CA TRP A 202 11.12 14.60 -9.89
C TRP A 202 11.59 14.79 -11.33
N MET A 203 10.81 14.33 -12.31
CA MET A 203 11.16 14.46 -13.73
C MET A 203 11.18 15.92 -14.21
N ALA A 204 10.43 16.82 -13.57
CA ALA A 204 10.51 18.26 -13.85
C ALA A 204 11.80 18.90 -13.29
N LYS A 205 12.37 18.36 -12.21
CA LYS A 205 13.60 18.89 -11.60
C LYS A 205 14.88 18.23 -12.15
N TRP A 206 14.82 16.93 -12.39
CA TRP A 206 15.90 16.12 -12.95
C TRP A 206 15.36 15.35 -14.17
N PRO A 207 15.26 16.00 -15.35
CA PRO A 207 14.76 15.34 -16.56
C PRO A 207 15.61 14.15 -17.00
N THR A 208 16.93 14.21 -16.78
CA THR A 208 17.89 13.17 -17.17
C THR A 208 18.63 12.57 -15.97
N ILE A 209 19.22 11.39 -16.20
CA ILE A 209 20.11 10.72 -15.25
C ILE A 209 21.36 11.55 -14.92
N THR A 210 21.82 12.40 -15.85
CA THR A 210 22.92 13.35 -15.65
C THR A 210 22.55 14.49 -14.71
N ASP A 211 21.33 15.04 -14.81
CA ASP A 211 20.85 16.07 -13.89
C ASP A 211 20.75 15.52 -12.46
N LEU A 212 20.25 14.29 -12.33
CA LEU A 212 20.18 13.60 -11.05
C LEU A 212 21.58 13.32 -10.47
N ALA A 213 22.52 12.83 -11.27
CA ALA A 213 23.87 12.52 -10.81
C ALA A 213 24.66 13.75 -10.33
N ALA A 214 24.36 14.92 -10.88
CA ALA A 214 24.93 16.22 -10.48
C ALA A 214 24.27 16.84 -9.23
N ALA A 215 23.15 16.27 -8.75
CA ALA A 215 22.47 16.75 -7.56
C ALA A 215 23.29 16.51 -6.28
N ASN A 216 22.91 17.21 -5.20
CA ASN A 216 23.33 16.83 -3.85
C ASN A 216 22.26 15.94 -3.18
N LEU A 217 22.70 15.11 -2.25
CA LEU A 217 21.83 14.12 -1.58
C LEU A 217 20.73 14.77 -0.73
N GLU A 218 20.96 15.98 -0.21
CA GLU A 218 19.98 16.69 0.61
C GLU A 218 18.79 17.18 -0.23
N GLU A 219 19.04 17.70 -1.43
CA GLU A 219 18.00 18.00 -2.41
C GLU A 219 17.22 16.76 -2.86
N VAL A 220 17.92 15.63 -3.09
CA VAL A 220 17.29 14.35 -3.42
C VAL A 220 16.36 13.88 -2.29
N ASN A 221 16.83 13.91 -1.04
CA ASN A 221 16.01 13.58 0.13
C ASN A 221 14.83 14.55 0.32
N LYS A 222 15.01 15.84 0.01
CA LYS A 222 13.97 16.87 0.06
C LYS A 222 12.84 16.61 -0.95
N VAL A 223 13.15 16.27 -2.20
CA VAL A 223 12.13 15.90 -3.21
C VAL A 223 11.48 14.55 -2.91
N TRP A 224 12.19 13.64 -2.22
CA TRP A 224 11.63 12.36 -1.73
C TRP A 224 10.85 12.48 -0.41
N THR A 225 10.76 13.67 0.20
CA THR A 225 10.15 13.86 1.53
C THR A 225 8.66 13.59 1.49
N GLY A 226 8.23 12.59 2.25
CA GLY A 226 6.87 12.06 2.30
C GLY A 226 6.70 10.69 1.65
N LEU A 227 7.48 10.35 0.60
CA LEU A 227 7.34 9.09 -0.14
C LEU A 227 7.88 7.85 0.62
N GLY A 228 8.64 8.08 1.69
CA GLY A 228 9.14 7.02 2.57
C GLY A 228 10.23 6.12 1.97
N TYR A 229 10.83 5.28 2.80
CA TYR A 229 11.96 4.41 2.43
C TYR A 229 13.09 5.18 1.72
N TYR A 230 13.60 6.25 2.34
CA TYR A 230 14.63 7.17 1.79
C TYR A 230 15.92 6.50 1.32
N SER A 231 16.23 5.28 1.78
CA SER A 231 17.32 4.46 1.23
C SER A 231 17.12 4.07 -0.24
N ARG A 232 15.90 4.20 -0.79
CA ARG A 232 15.61 4.14 -2.22
C ARG A 232 16.21 5.33 -2.97
N ALA A 233 15.94 6.55 -2.50
CA ALA A 233 16.40 7.80 -3.11
C ALA A 233 17.93 7.88 -3.16
N SER A 234 18.60 7.58 -2.03
CA SER A 234 20.07 7.61 -1.96
C SER A 234 20.74 6.51 -2.80
N ARG A 235 20.11 5.35 -2.98
CA ARG A 235 20.58 4.30 -3.91
C ARG A 235 20.36 4.68 -5.36
N LEU A 236 19.20 5.23 -5.72
CA LEU A 236 18.89 5.74 -7.06
C LEU A 236 19.90 6.85 -7.46
N HIS A 237 20.17 7.78 -6.55
CA HIS A 237 21.17 8.85 -6.75
C HIS A 237 22.60 8.32 -6.92
N SER A 238 23.10 7.50 -5.99
CA SER A 238 24.45 6.92 -6.08
C SER A 238 24.60 5.94 -7.25
N GLY A 239 23.51 5.28 -7.66
CA GLY A 239 23.44 4.50 -8.89
C GLY A 239 23.55 5.38 -10.13
N ALA A 240 22.82 6.51 -10.20
CA ALA A 240 22.90 7.45 -11.31
C ALA A 240 24.32 8.02 -11.46
N GLN A 241 24.97 8.36 -10.34
CA GLN A 241 26.38 8.74 -10.30
C GLN A 241 27.31 7.65 -10.85
N LYS A 242 27.07 6.37 -10.53
CA LYS A 242 27.81 5.26 -11.14
C LYS A 242 27.52 5.14 -12.64
N VAL A 243 26.28 5.28 -13.09
CA VAL A 243 25.91 5.15 -14.51
C VAL A 243 26.52 6.27 -15.35
N VAL A 244 26.53 7.51 -14.86
CA VAL A 244 27.22 8.63 -15.53
C VAL A 244 28.74 8.39 -15.62
N LYS A 245 29.36 7.85 -14.57
CA LYS A 245 30.82 7.66 -14.48
C LYS A 245 31.34 6.40 -15.22
N ASP A 246 30.66 5.27 -15.07
CA ASP A 246 31.14 3.94 -15.50
C ASP A 246 30.44 3.44 -16.77
N PHE A 247 29.31 4.05 -17.16
CA PHE A 247 28.50 3.66 -18.31
C PHE A 247 28.10 4.87 -19.20
N ASN A 248 28.87 5.96 -19.14
CA ASN A 248 28.69 7.19 -19.93
C ASN A 248 27.27 7.81 -19.90
N GLY A 249 26.52 7.59 -18.81
CA GLY A 249 25.16 8.11 -18.64
C GLY A 249 24.06 7.26 -19.27
N VAL A 250 24.36 6.05 -19.77
CA VAL A 250 23.37 5.13 -20.33
C VAL A 250 23.26 3.89 -19.45
N LEU A 251 22.05 3.56 -18.99
CA LEU A 251 21.78 2.32 -18.26
C LEU A 251 22.02 1.11 -19.20
N PRO A 252 22.79 0.08 -18.81
CA PRO A 252 22.93 -1.14 -19.60
C PRO A 252 21.59 -1.77 -20.00
N SER A 253 21.51 -2.37 -21.19
CA SER A 253 20.32 -3.09 -21.65
C SER A 253 20.24 -4.53 -21.15
N ASP A 254 21.39 -5.13 -20.79
CA ASP A 254 21.45 -6.47 -20.19
C ASP A 254 20.99 -6.44 -18.72
N PRO A 255 19.91 -7.15 -18.35
CA PRO A 255 19.41 -7.19 -16.97
C PRO A 255 20.42 -7.79 -15.98
N ALA A 256 21.30 -8.71 -16.40
CA ALA A 256 22.32 -9.29 -15.54
C ALA A 256 23.44 -8.27 -15.23
N VAL A 257 23.75 -7.35 -16.16
CA VAL A 257 24.67 -6.23 -15.91
C VAL A 257 23.99 -5.19 -15.02
N LEU A 258 22.72 -4.85 -15.28
CA LEU A 258 21.94 -3.93 -14.45
C LEU A 258 21.89 -4.38 -12.96
N GLU A 259 21.49 -5.62 -12.70
CA GLU A 259 21.39 -6.17 -11.34
C GLU A 259 22.76 -6.29 -10.64
N LYS A 260 23.82 -6.67 -11.38
CA LYS A 260 25.16 -6.87 -10.80
C LYS A 260 25.88 -5.56 -10.53
N GLU A 261 25.74 -4.55 -11.40
CA GLU A 261 26.60 -3.37 -11.39
C GLU A 261 25.93 -2.10 -10.87
N VAL A 262 24.61 -1.93 -10.93
CA VAL A 262 23.97 -0.64 -10.60
C VAL A 262 23.35 -0.65 -9.19
N PRO A 263 23.86 0.18 -8.25
CA PRO A 263 23.31 0.30 -6.90
C PRO A 263 21.80 0.53 -6.87
N GLY A 264 21.09 -0.32 -6.11
CA GLY A 264 19.63 -0.22 -5.94
C GLY A 264 18.79 -0.92 -7.00
N ILE A 265 19.39 -1.39 -8.09
CA ILE A 265 18.72 -2.30 -9.03
C ILE A 265 18.91 -3.74 -8.53
N GLY A 266 17.81 -4.48 -8.43
CA GLY A 266 17.80 -5.94 -8.29
C GLY A 266 16.94 -6.56 -9.39
N ARG A 267 16.92 -7.90 -9.48
CA ARG A 267 16.31 -8.68 -10.58
C ARG A 267 15.00 -8.14 -11.14
N TYR A 268 14.05 -7.74 -10.27
CA TYR A 268 12.78 -7.13 -10.68
C TYR A 268 12.97 -5.85 -11.50
N THR A 269 13.69 -4.87 -10.95
CA THR A 269 13.93 -3.57 -11.60
C THR A 269 14.84 -3.72 -12.83
N ALA A 270 15.75 -4.69 -12.83
CA ALA A 270 16.55 -5.02 -14.01
C ALA A 270 15.67 -5.55 -15.15
N GLY A 271 14.78 -6.52 -14.87
CA GLY A 271 13.82 -7.04 -15.85
C GLY A 271 12.83 -5.98 -16.34
N ALA A 272 12.37 -5.09 -15.45
CA ALA A 272 11.52 -3.95 -15.82
C ALA A 272 12.23 -3.00 -16.79
N ILE A 273 13.43 -2.50 -16.47
CA ILE A 273 14.18 -1.60 -17.36
C ILE A 273 14.48 -2.27 -18.70
N ALA A 274 15.00 -3.51 -18.67
CA ALA A 274 15.37 -4.26 -19.87
C ALA A 274 14.18 -4.47 -20.82
N SER A 275 13.00 -4.85 -20.31
CA SER A 275 11.84 -5.07 -21.17
C SER A 275 11.06 -3.80 -21.52
N HIS A 276 11.01 -2.79 -20.64
CA HIS A 276 10.20 -1.58 -20.84
C HIS A 276 10.91 -0.46 -21.61
N ALA A 277 12.25 -0.47 -21.67
CA ALA A 277 13.06 0.57 -22.32
C ALA A 277 13.96 0.06 -23.46
N TYR A 278 14.32 -1.23 -23.46
CA TYR A 278 15.20 -1.85 -24.46
C TYR A 278 14.54 -3.03 -25.21
N ASN A 279 13.26 -3.31 -24.94
CA ASN A 279 12.48 -4.43 -25.50
C ASN A 279 13.15 -5.80 -25.39
N VAL A 280 14.00 -6.00 -24.38
CA VAL A 280 14.66 -7.29 -24.11
C VAL A 280 13.65 -8.24 -23.47
N PRO A 281 13.58 -9.53 -23.88
CA PRO A 281 12.69 -10.53 -23.27
C PRO A 281 13.21 -11.02 -21.91
N ALA A 282 13.30 -10.08 -20.96
CA ALA A 282 13.65 -10.30 -19.57
C ALA A 282 12.38 -10.48 -18.73
N GLU A 283 12.36 -11.53 -17.90
CA GLU A 283 11.25 -11.74 -16.97
C GLU A 283 11.29 -10.76 -15.78
N LEU A 284 10.13 -10.46 -15.18
CA LEU A 284 10.04 -9.78 -13.89
C LEU A 284 8.98 -10.43 -12.99
N VAL A 285 9.14 -10.26 -11.68
CA VAL A 285 8.24 -10.81 -10.66
C VAL A 285 8.11 -9.83 -9.49
N ASP A 286 6.91 -9.31 -9.28
CA ASP A 286 6.52 -8.48 -8.13
C ASP A 286 5.38 -9.15 -7.33
N GLY A 287 4.82 -8.46 -6.32
CA GLY A 287 3.68 -8.97 -5.54
C GLY A 287 2.38 -9.14 -6.33
N ASN A 288 2.21 -8.44 -7.47
CA ASN A 288 1.08 -8.61 -8.37
C ASN A 288 1.28 -9.83 -9.28
N VAL A 289 2.44 -9.97 -9.91
CA VAL A 289 2.82 -11.14 -10.73
C VAL A 289 2.81 -12.42 -9.89
N ILE A 290 3.38 -12.43 -8.68
CA ILE A 290 3.29 -13.60 -7.77
C ILE A 290 1.83 -14.01 -7.57
N ARG A 291 0.94 -13.04 -7.27
CA ARG A 291 -0.47 -13.33 -7.03
C ARG A 291 -1.20 -13.86 -8.27
N VAL A 292 -0.93 -13.28 -9.44
CA VAL A 292 -1.50 -13.74 -10.72
C VAL A 292 -1.03 -15.16 -11.04
N LEU A 293 0.28 -15.41 -11.00
CA LEU A 293 0.84 -16.73 -11.34
C LEU A 293 0.41 -17.81 -10.34
N SER A 294 0.41 -17.52 -9.03
CA SER A 294 -0.13 -18.42 -8.01
C SER A 294 -1.58 -18.80 -8.26
N ARG A 295 -2.42 -17.91 -8.78
CA ARG A 295 -3.82 -18.21 -9.10
C ARG A 295 -3.97 -18.95 -10.43
N LEU A 296 -3.24 -18.51 -11.46
CA LEU A 296 -3.24 -19.16 -12.77
C LEU A 296 -2.79 -20.62 -12.70
N ARG A 297 -1.86 -20.95 -11.80
CA ARG A 297 -1.22 -22.27 -11.66
C ARG A 297 -1.42 -22.96 -10.30
N ALA A 298 -2.33 -22.46 -9.47
CA ALA A 298 -2.69 -23.03 -8.15
C ALA A 298 -1.47 -23.27 -7.21
N ILE A 299 -0.58 -22.28 -7.09
CA ILE A 299 0.61 -22.36 -6.23
C ILE A 299 0.27 -21.79 -4.85
N GLY A 300 -0.04 -22.68 -3.91
CA GLY A 300 -0.40 -22.41 -2.51
C GLY A 300 0.75 -22.49 -1.51
N GLY A 301 1.95 -22.88 -1.93
CA GLY A 301 3.16 -22.88 -1.09
C GLY A 301 3.56 -21.47 -0.60
N ASP A 302 4.37 -21.39 0.46
CA ASP A 302 4.84 -20.10 1.00
C ASP A 302 5.68 -19.34 -0.02
N VAL A 303 5.20 -18.16 -0.42
CA VAL A 303 5.85 -17.22 -1.35
C VAL A 303 7.20 -16.68 -0.87
N LYS A 304 7.56 -16.91 0.39
CA LYS A 304 8.90 -16.60 0.94
C LYS A 304 9.88 -17.77 0.87
N SER A 305 9.42 -18.98 0.53
CA SER A 305 10.29 -20.14 0.39
C SER A 305 11.07 -20.08 -0.94
N PRO A 306 12.38 -20.41 -0.97
CA PRO A 306 13.18 -20.36 -2.20
C PRO A 306 12.56 -21.17 -3.35
N LYS A 307 12.06 -22.38 -3.07
CA LYS A 307 11.39 -23.26 -4.05
C LYS A 307 10.21 -22.56 -4.76
N VAL A 308 9.40 -21.79 -4.04
CA VAL A 308 8.25 -21.06 -4.61
C VAL A 308 8.69 -19.79 -5.33
N ILE A 309 9.70 -19.08 -4.81
CA ILE A 309 10.30 -17.91 -5.46
C ILE A 309 10.89 -18.31 -6.82
N ASP A 310 11.73 -19.33 -6.85
CA ASP A 310 12.37 -19.84 -8.08
C ASP A 310 11.35 -20.35 -9.09
N LEU A 311 10.26 -20.99 -8.64
CA LEU A 311 9.16 -21.41 -9.50
C LEU A 311 8.46 -20.21 -10.16
N HIS A 312 8.17 -19.14 -9.41
CA HIS A 312 7.57 -17.92 -9.97
C HIS A 312 8.47 -17.26 -11.02
N TRP A 313 9.78 -17.18 -10.76
CA TRP A 313 10.75 -16.66 -11.72
C TRP A 313 10.89 -17.56 -12.97
N GLN A 314 10.85 -18.88 -12.81
CA GLN A 314 10.84 -19.81 -13.94
C GLN A 314 9.58 -19.65 -14.80
N ILE A 315 8.40 -19.54 -14.17
CA ILE A 315 7.12 -19.36 -14.88
C ILE A 315 7.08 -18.00 -15.60
N ALA A 316 7.55 -16.93 -14.98
CA ALA A 316 7.64 -15.62 -15.63
C ALA A 316 8.57 -15.66 -16.86
N LYS A 317 9.66 -16.45 -16.79
CA LYS A 317 10.57 -16.68 -17.91
C LYS A 317 10.00 -17.60 -19.01
N GLU A 318 9.15 -18.57 -18.65
CA GLU A 318 8.38 -19.36 -19.62
C GLU A 318 7.28 -18.53 -20.33
N LEU A 319 6.80 -17.46 -19.68
CA LEU A 319 5.70 -16.63 -20.17
C LEU A 319 6.13 -15.32 -20.86
N VAL A 320 7.36 -14.83 -20.70
CA VAL A 320 7.73 -13.52 -21.27
C VAL A 320 7.60 -13.51 -22.80
N HIS A 321 6.73 -12.64 -23.32
CA HIS A 321 6.50 -12.50 -24.76
C HIS A 321 7.78 -12.02 -25.45
N GLN A 322 8.19 -12.66 -26.54
CA GLN A 322 9.49 -12.37 -27.16
C GLN A 322 9.53 -11.00 -27.87
N ASP A 323 8.49 -10.65 -28.62
CA ASP A 323 8.43 -9.41 -29.40
C ASP A 323 7.90 -8.19 -28.63
N ARG A 324 7.01 -8.39 -27.65
CA ARG A 324 6.39 -7.34 -26.81
C ARG A 324 6.62 -7.55 -25.29
N PRO A 325 7.85 -7.83 -24.81
CA PRO A 325 8.10 -8.19 -23.41
C PRO A 325 7.77 -7.05 -22.43
N GLY A 326 7.96 -5.79 -22.83
CA GLY A 326 7.56 -4.63 -22.04
C GLY A 326 6.05 -4.59 -21.80
N CYS A 327 5.25 -4.63 -22.87
CA CYS A 327 3.79 -4.64 -22.79
C CYS A 327 3.28 -5.86 -22.00
N PHE A 328 3.84 -7.06 -22.24
CA PHE A 328 3.41 -8.28 -21.56
C PHE A 328 3.69 -8.23 -20.04
N ASN A 329 4.89 -7.81 -19.64
CA ASN A 329 5.24 -7.67 -18.23
C ASN A 329 4.35 -6.61 -17.54
N GLN A 330 4.09 -5.48 -18.21
CA GLN A 330 3.17 -4.45 -17.69
C GLN A 330 1.73 -4.94 -17.62
N ALA A 331 1.27 -5.74 -18.58
CA ALA A 331 -0.06 -6.33 -18.58
C ALA A 331 -0.25 -7.33 -17.44
N LEU A 332 0.76 -8.16 -17.13
CA LEU A 332 0.72 -9.11 -16.04
C LEU A 332 0.66 -8.41 -14.66
N MET A 333 1.41 -7.30 -14.50
CA MET A 333 1.33 -6.44 -13.32
C MET A 333 -0.02 -5.71 -13.23
N GLU A 334 -0.52 -5.15 -14.33
CA GLU A 334 -1.79 -4.41 -14.37
C GLU A 334 -2.99 -5.34 -14.09
N LEU A 335 -3.01 -6.55 -14.67
CA LEU A 335 -4.00 -7.58 -14.38
C LEU A 335 -4.05 -7.88 -12.88
N GLY A 336 -2.90 -8.04 -12.24
CA GLY A 336 -2.82 -8.19 -10.79
C GLY A 336 -3.36 -6.98 -10.03
N ALA A 337 -3.01 -5.77 -10.48
CA ALA A 337 -3.36 -4.53 -9.81
C ALA A 337 -4.87 -4.19 -9.85
N ILE A 338 -5.58 -4.44 -10.97
CA ILE A 338 -6.97 -3.96 -11.15
C ILE A 338 -8.04 -5.06 -11.38
N ILE A 339 -7.66 -6.31 -11.66
CA ILE A 339 -8.62 -7.43 -11.85
C ILE A 339 -8.38 -8.55 -10.84
N CYS A 340 -7.17 -9.07 -10.78
CA CYS A 340 -6.76 -10.17 -9.91
C CYS A 340 -6.28 -9.63 -8.54
N THR A 341 -7.09 -8.74 -7.95
CA THR A 341 -6.82 -8.02 -6.69
C THR A 341 -6.65 -8.97 -5.49
N PRO A 342 -6.01 -8.53 -4.37
CA PRO A 342 -5.81 -9.39 -3.20
C PRO A 342 -7.10 -9.99 -2.67
N GLN A 343 -8.08 -9.15 -2.36
CA GLN A 343 -9.47 -9.52 -2.07
C GLN A 343 -10.37 -9.17 -3.28
N ASN A 344 -11.59 -9.71 -3.27
CA ASN A 344 -12.64 -9.46 -4.28
C ASN A 344 -12.17 -9.47 -5.75
N PRO A 345 -11.37 -10.47 -6.19
CA PRO A 345 -10.86 -10.52 -7.56
C PRO A 345 -12.00 -10.63 -8.57
N ARG A 346 -11.98 -9.75 -9.57
CA ARG A 346 -13.02 -9.61 -10.60
C ARG A 346 -12.87 -10.68 -11.68
N CYS A 347 -12.93 -11.96 -11.27
CA CYS A 347 -12.68 -13.11 -12.15
C CYS A 347 -13.59 -13.14 -13.39
N GLY A 348 -14.81 -12.62 -13.30
CA GLY A 348 -15.73 -12.48 -14.45
C GLY A 348 -15.27 -11.51 -15.54
N GLU A 349 -14.36 -10.58 -15.21
CA GLU A 349 -13.75 -9.61 -16.14
C GLU A 349 -12.31 -10.01 -16.53
N CYS A 350 -11.83 -11.17 -16.09
CA CYS A 350 -10.43 -11.57 -16.29
C CYS A 350 -10.21 -12.14 -17.69
N PRO A 351 -9.36 -11.53 -18.55
CA PRO A 351 -9.14 -12.02 -19.91
C PRO A 351 -8.60 -13.45 -19.95
N VAL A 352 -7.76 -13.82 -18.97
CA VAL A 352 -7.13 -15.14 -18.85
C VAL A 352 -7.89 -16.09 -17.90
N GLN A 353 -9.18 -15.84 -17.63
CA GLN A 353 -10.01 -16.66 -16.71
C GLN A 353 -10.00 -18.15 -17.09
N THR A 354 -10.15 -18.46 -18.37
CA THR A 354 -10.15 -19.81 -18.95
C THR A 354 -8.87 -20.61 -18.65
N ASN A 355 -7.75 -19.91 -18.45
CA ASN A 355 -6.45 -20.50 -18.16
C ASN A 355 -6.14 -20.57 -16.63
N CYS A 356 -7.10 -20.21 -15.76
CA CYS A 356 -6.89 -20.01 -14.33
C CYS A 356 -7.28 -21.23 -13.47
N ARG A 357 -6.29 -22.01 -13.01
CA ARG A 357 -6.53 -23.22 -12.20
C ARG A 357 -7.29 -22.95 -10.89
N ALA A 358 -6.91 -21.93 -10.12
CA ALA A 358 -7.60 -21.58 -8.87
C ALA A 358 -9.08 -21.20 -9.08
N PHE A 359 -9.44 -20.71 -10.27
CA PHE A 359 -10.83 -20.41 -10.62
C PHE A 359 -11.61 -21.68 -10.98
N ALA A 360 -11.00 -22.62 -11.73
CA ALA A 360 -11.59 -23.94 -11.98
C ALA A 360 -11.84 -24.71 -10.66
N GLU A 361 -10.84 -24.79 -9.78
CA GLU A 361 -10.96 -25.38 -8.43
C GLU A 361 -12.11 -24.73 -7.61
N THR A 362 -12.28 -23.41 -7.73
CA THR A 362 -13.39 -22.66 -7.11
C THR A 362 -14.75 -23.03 -7.70
N LEU A 363 -14.86 -23.25 -9.02
CA LEU A 363 -16.10 -23.65 -9.68
C LEU A 363 -16.50 -25.08 -9.32
N ASP A 364 -15.54 -26.01 -9.26
CA ASP A 364 -15.80 -27.41 -8.95
C ASP A 364 -16.18 -27.61 -7.48
N TRP A 365 -15.53 -26.91 -6.55
CA TRP A 365 -16.00 -26.86 -5.16
C TRP A 365 -17.44 -26.31 -5.05
N LYS A 366 -17.76 -25.24 -5.79
CA LYS A 366 -19.13 -24.71 -5.87
C LYS A 366 -20.12 -25.69 -6.52
N ARG A 367 -19.65 -26.66 -7.31
CA ARG A 367 -20.47 -27.73 -7.91
C ARG A 367 -20.76 -28.80 -6.87
N SER A 368 -19.72 -29.41 -6.31
CA SER A 368 -19.85 -30.48 -5.30
C SER A 368 -20.57 -30.04 -4.03
N ARG A 369 -20.43 -28.78 -3.60
CA ARG A 369 -21.20 -28.24 -2.46
C ARG A 369 -22.70 -28.11 -2.76
N ARG A 370 -23.10 -27.82 -4.00
CA ARG A 370 -24.53 -27.82 -4.41
C ARG A 370 -25.08 -29.25 -4.51
N GLU A 371 -24.30 -30.16 -5.08
CA GLU A 371 -24.64 -31.58 -5.17
C GLU A 371 -24.83 -32.21 -3.77
N ALA A 372 -23.91 -31.93 -2.83
CA ALA A 372 -24.01 -32.41 -1.45
C ALA A 372 -25.22 -31.87 -0.67
N ILE A 373 -25.71 -30.66 -0.99
CA ILE A 373 -26.92 -30.08 -0.40
C ILE A 373 -28.19 -30.70 -1.01
N GLY A 374 -28.17 -31.11 -2.28
CA GLY A 374 -29.29 -31.80 -2.92
C GLY A 374 -29.36 -33.31 -2.62
N ALA A 375 -28.23 -33.96 -2.37
CA ALA A 375 -28.12 -35.42 -2.29
C ALA A 375 -28.44 -35.99 -0.89
N SER A 376 -29.72 -35.98 -0.50
CA SER A 376 -30.21 -36.74 0.66
C SER A 376 -30.28 -38.25 0.38
N THR A 377 -29.16 -38.88 0.02
CA THR A 377 -29.04 -40.34 -0.13
C THR A 377 -27.59 -40.78 0.10
N LYS A 378 -27.41 -41.84 0.92
CA LYS A 378 -26.10 -42.40 1.21
C LYS A 378 -25.40 -42.88 -0.07
N ARG A 379 -24.19 -42.38 -0.34
CA ARG A 379 -23.16 -43.14 -1.05
C ARG A 379 -22.04 -43.41 -0.06
N SER A 380 -21.78 -44.69 0.20
CA SER A 380 -20.50 -45.13 0.75
C SER A 380 -19.41 -44.84 -0.29
N ILE A 381 -18.36 -44.14 0.12
CA ILE A 381 -17.10 -44.18 -0.63
C ILE A 381 -16.61 -45.62 -0.54
N GLN A 382 -16.30 -46.21 -1.70
CA GLN A 382 -15.51 -47.43 -1.77
C GLN A 382 -14.11 -46.99 -2.18
N ASP A 383 -13.14 -47.25 -1.32
CA ASP A 383 -11.74 -46.99 -1.61
C ASP A 383 -11.25 -48.10 -2.55
N ASP A 384 -10.99 -47.72 -3.79
CA ASP A 384 -10.48 -48.60 -4.85
C ASP A 384 -8.95 -48.53 -4.82
N ASP A 385 -8.32 -49.45 -4.07
CA ASP A 385 -6.86 -49.58 -3.91
C ASP A 385 -6.18 -50.08 -5.20
N GLY A 386 -6.32 -49.30 -6.28
CA GLY A 386 -5.58 -49.48 -7.53
C GLY A 386 -4.11 -49.11 -7.34
N ASP A 387 -3.22 -49.97 -7.84
CA ASP A 387 -1.76 -49.82 -7.73
C ASP A 387 -1.26 -48.53 -8.41
N ILE A 388 -0.93 -47.53 -7.58
CA ILE A 388 -0.39 -46.23 -7.99
C ILE A 388 0.89 -45.99 -7.18
N GLY A 389 2.02 -45.95 -7.87
CA GLY A 389 3.35 -45.80 -7.28
C GLY A 389 3.53 -44.52 -6.46
N ALA A 390 4.56 -44.51 -5.60
CA ALA A 390 4.78 -43.49 -4.57
C ALA A 390 4.88 -42.05 -5.12
N PHE A 391 3.79 -41.29 -4.99
CA PHE A 391 3.78 -39.84 -5.13
C PHE A 391 4.04 -39.18 -3.76
N GLU A 392 5.08 -38.34 -3.68
CA GLU A 392 5.25 -37.40 -2.57
C GLU A 392 4.11 -36.38 -2.56
N GLU A 393 3.64 -35.97 -1.37
CA GLU A 393 2.62 -34.94 -1.22
C GLU A 393 3.09 -33.60 -1.83
N CYS A 394 2.26 -32.97 -2.67
CA CYS A 394 2.70 -31.76 -3.36
C CYS A 394 2.79 -30.53 -2.42
N THR A 395 3.99 -30.31 -1.89
CA THR A 395 4.47 -29.13 -1.16
C THR A 395 4.25 -27.75 -1.82
N LEU A 396 3.65 -27.69 -3.02
CA LEU A 396 3.28 -26.46 -3.72
C LEU A 396 1.77 -26.16 -3.67
N CYS A 397 0.93 -27.14 -3.31
CA CYS A 397 -0.52 -26.95 -3.15
C CYS A 397 -0.88 -26.34 -1.78
N LEU A 398 -2.15 -25.96 -1.63
CA LEU A 398 -2.75 -25.75 -0.33
C LEU A 398 -2.98 -27.12 0.34
N VAL A 399 -2.65 -27.22 1.63
CA VAL A 399 -2.88 -28.41 2.46
C VAL A 399 -3.98 -28.09 3.46
N ASP A 400 -4.99 -28.95 3.52
CA ASP A 400 -6.16 -28.99 4.42
C ASP A 400 -6.44 -27.72 5.23
N THR A 401 -7.43 -26.96 4.75
CA THR A 401 -8.08 -25.87 5.48
C THR A 401 -9.58 -26.07 5.37
N GLU A 402 -10.30 -26.01 6.49
CA GLU A 402 -11.75 -26.28 6.53
C GLU A 402 -12.56 -25.27 5.71
N ASP A 403 -12.02 -24.06 5.52
CA ASP A 403 -12.35 -23.18 4.40
C ASP A 403 -11.50 -23.52 3.17
N GLN A 404 -12.13 -24.01 2.11
CA GLN A 404 -11.57 -24.18 0.76
C GLN A 404 -12.60 -23.71 -0.28
N GLY A 405 -12.13 -23.19 -1.43
CA GLY A 405 -13.02 -22.83 -2.55
C GLY A 405 -13.16 -21.33 -2.86
N LEU A 406 -12.14 -20.52 -2.57
CA LEU A 406 -12.02 -19.14 -3.10
C LEU A 406 -10.63 -18.88 -3.69
N VAL A 407 -10.60 -18.24 -4.86
CA VAL A 407 -9.36 -17.78 -5.55
C VAL A 407 -8.46 -16.91 -4.65
N THR A 408 -9.03 -16.25 -3.64
CA THR A 408 -8.30 -15.44 -2.65
C THR A 408 -7.36 -16.24 -1.75
N GLN A 409 -7.51 -17.57 -1.65
CA GLN A 409 -6.62 -18.44 -0.88
C GLN A 409 -5.23 -18.61 -1.53
N TYR A 410 -5.11 -18.30 -2.82
CA TYR A 410 -3.85 -18.28 -3.56
C TYR A 410 -3.32 -16.85 -3.73
N PRO A 411 -2.05 -16.56 -3.40
CA PRO A 411 -1.10 -17.39 -2.64
C PRO A 411 -1.43 -17.41 -1.14
N ARG A 412 -0.91 -18.42 -0.41
CA ARG A 412 -1.05 -18.52 1.04
C ARG A 412 -0.34 -17.33 1.74
N LYS A 413 -1.11 -16.41 2.31
CA LYS A 413 -0.61 -15.24 3.07
C LYS A 413 0.09 -15.71 4.35
N ALA A 414 1.41 -15.82 4.33
CA ALA A 414 2.20 -16.08 5.54
C ALA A 414 1.98 -14.97 6.58
N ALA A 415 1.76 -15.36 7.85
CA ALA A 415 1.47 -14.42 8.94
C ALA A 415 2.59 -13.35 9.07
N LYS A 416 2.18 -12.08 9.22
CA LYS A 416 3.11 -11.00 9.58
C LYS A 416 3.61 -11.24 11.01
N LYS A 417 4.90 -11.05 11.27
CA LYS A 417 5.38 -10.85 12.64
C LYS A 417 4.92 -9.47 13.11
N ALA A 418 4.50 -9.34 14.36
CA ALA A 418 4.17 -8.04 14.93
C ALA A 418 5.39 -7.10 14.87
N PRO A 419 5.18 -5.78 14.64
CA PRO A 419 6.24 -4.78 14.75
C PRO A 419 6.74 -4.73 16.20
N ARG A 420 8.04 -4.44 16.39
CA ARG A 420 8.60 -4.25 17.74
C ARG A 420 8.32 -2.84 18.24
N ASP A 421 8.02 -2.68 19.52
CA ASP A 421 7.88 -1.36 20.14
C ASP A 421 9.25 -0.68 20.32
N GLU A 422 9.27 0.65 20.19
CA GLU A 422 10.36 1.54 20.62
C GLU A 422 9.77 2.79 21.30
N GLU A 423 10.33 3.22 22.43
CA GLU A 423 10.03 4.51 23.07
C GLU A 423 11.19 5.49 22.88
N CYS A 424 10.89 6.77 22.73
CA CYS A 424 11.85 7.85 22.55
C CYS A 424 11.42 9.10 23.32
N ALA A 425 12.38 9.80 23.92
CA ALA A 425 12.20 11.19 24.32
C ALA A 425 12.68 12.10 23.18
N VAL A 426 11.94 13.17 22.89
CA VAL A 426 12.23 14.15 21.83
C VAL A 426 12.19 15.55 22.43
N SER A 427 13.32 16.26 22.42
CA SER A 427 13.42 17.64 22.92
C SER A 427 13.30 18.63 21.78
N ILE A 428 12.15 19.29 21.65
CA ILE A 428 12.01 20.45 20.76
C ILE A 428 12.62 21.65 21.49
N LEU A 429 13.91 21.87 21.29
CA LEU A 429 14.63 23.03 21.80
C LEU A 429 14.42 24.23 20.86
N GLU A 430 13.78 25.27 21.38
CA GLU A 430 13.50 26.53 20.70
C GLU A 430 14.27 27.66 21.39
N ARG A 431 15.04 28.45 20.62
CA ARG A 431 15.54 29.75 21.06
C ARG A 431 14.71 30.86 20.43
N VAL A 432 14.32 31.84 21.24
CA VAL A 432 13.67 33.07 20.77
C VAL A 432 14.65 34.23 20.92
N ARG A 433 14.90 34.90 19.79
CA ARG A 433 15.84 36.02 19.66
C ARG A 433 15.08 37.27 19.22
N THR A 434 15.53 38.45 19.63
CA THR A 434 15.11 39.71 19.00
C THR A 434 15.69 39.81 17.59
N ASP A 435 14.88 40.24 16.64
CA ASP A 435 15.34 40.55 15.29
C ASP A 435 16.10 41.91 15.30
N PRO A 436 17.32 42.02 14.75
CA PRO A 436 17.99 43.31 14.60
C PRO A 436 17.37 44.23 13.54
N GLU A 437 16.60 43.68 12.59
CA GLU A 437 16.06 44.40 11.42
C GLU A 437 14.55 44.67 11.51
N SER A 438 13.85 44.09 12.49
CA SER A 438 12.44 44.39 12.79
C SER A 438 12.16 44.37 14.29
N GLU A 439 11.08 45.02 14.76
CA GLU A 439 10.64 44.92 16.17
C GLU A 439 10.03 43.53 16.53
N GLY A 440 10.26 42.52 15.69
CA GLY A 440 9.80 41.15 15.86
C GLY A 440 10.73 40.28 16.71
N SER A 441 10.32 39.03 16.91
CA SER A 441 11.16 37.99 17.48
C SER A 441 11.20 36.75 16.59
N ILE A 442 12.38 36.17 16.45
CA ILE A 442 12.67 35.01 15.60
C ILE A 442 12.71 33.77 16.49
N SER A 443 11.86 32.79 16.19
CA SER A 443 11.95 31.43 16.73
C SER A 443 12.86 30.58 15.85
N GLU A 444 13.96 30.10 16.41
CA GLU A 444 14.84 29.10 15.80
C GLU A 444 14.80 27.80 16.60
N PHE A 445 14.82 26.66 15.91
CA PHE A 445 14.76 25.32 16.49
C PHE A 445 16.08 24.58 16.24
N LEU A 446 16.57 23.86 17.25
CA LEU A 446 17.75 23.02 17.09
C LEU A 446 17.40 21.68 16.46
N LEU A 447 18.08 21.31 15.37
CA LEU A 447 18.02 19.98 14.77
C LEU A 447 19.38 19.30 14.79
N VAL A 448 19.33 17.97 14.75
CA VAL A 448 20.44 17.03 14.70
C VAL A 448 20.29 16.21 13.43
N LYS A 449 21.40 15.98 12.72
CA LYS A 449 21.39 15.14 11.51
C LYS A 449 21.62 13.67 11.87
N ARG A 450 20.77 12.79 11.35
CA ARG A 450 20.89 11.34 11.54
C ARG A 450 22.10 10.78 10.78
N PRO A 451 22.76 9.71 11.28
CA PRO A 451 23.89 9.09 10.59
C PRO A 451 23.56 8.66 9.15
N GLU A 452 24.56 8.63 8.27
CA GLU A 452 24.44 8.22 6.86
C GLU A 452 24.08 6.72 6.64
N LYS A 453 23.80 5.97 7.71
CA LYS A 453 23.40 4.56 7.69
C LYS A 453 22.39 4.25 8.79
N GLY A 454 21.43 3.37 8.50
CA GLY A 454 20.40 2.93 9.43
C GLY A 454 19.01 3.50 9.14
N LEU A 455 18.15 3.52 10.14
CA LEU A 455 16.78 4.05 10.03
C LEU A 455 16.83 5.58 9.83
N LEU A 456 16.14 6.06 8.78
CA LEU A 456 16.03 7.47 8.41
C LEU A 456 17.40 8.16 8.21
N ALA A 457 18.32 7.45 7.55
CA ALA A 457 19.69 7.91 7.34
C ALA A 457 19.80 9.28 6.64
N GLY A 458 20.70 10.13 7.13
CA GLY A 458 20.99 11.46 6.57
C GLY A 458 19.89 12.53 6.72
N MET A 459 18.75 12.19 7.33
CA MET A 459 17.64 13.14 7.57
C MET A 459 17.86 13.99 8.83
N TRP A 460 17.17 15.14 8.91
CA TRP A 460 17.18 16.02 10.08
C TRP A 460 16.06 15.65 11.07
N GLU A 461 16.36 15.67 12.37
CA GLU A 461 15.40 15.46 13.45
C GLU A 461 15.66 16.40 14.64
N PHE A 462 14.67 16.60 15.51
CA PHE A 462 14.94 17.21 16.82
C PHE A 462 15.78 16.25 17.69
N PRO A 463 16.59 16.75 18.65
CA PRO A 463 17.30 15.93 19.62
C PRO A 463 16.43 14.80 20.18
N THR A 464 16.78 13.55 19.86
CA THR A 464 15.97 12.36 20.14
C THR A 464 16.80 11.30 20.85
N VAL A 465 16.25 10.72 21.93
CA VAL A 465 16.92 9.75 22.80
C VAL A 465 16.05 8.52 22.97
N GLU A 466 16.52 7.38 22.48
CA GLU A 466 15.85 6.07 22.66
C GLU A 466 15.80 5.71 24.15
N GLN A 467 14.65 5.21 24.61
CA GLN A 467 14.38 4.94 26.02
C GLN A 467 14.47 3.43 26.30
N GLU A 468 15.32 3.04 27.25
CA GLU A 468 15.40 1.65 27.71
C GLU A 468 14.14 1.28 28.51
N ARG A 469 13.35 0.33 28.01
CA ARG A 469 12.26 -0.27 28.80
C ARG A 469 12.84 -1.12 29.91
N LEU A 470 12.61 -0.71 31.17
CA LEU A 470 12.87 -1.54 32.33
C LEU A 470 11.99 -2.81 32.25
N GLN A 471 12.62 -3.96 32.00
CA GLN A 471 11.97 -5.26 32.12
C GLN A 471 11.79 -5.60 33.60
N LEU A 472 10.69 -5.13 34.19
CA LEU A 472 10.16 -5.70 35.42
C LEU A 472 9.62 -7.10 35.11
N ASP A 473 9.88 -8.06 36.01
CA ASP A 473 9.65 -9.48 35.75
C ASP A 473 8.20 -9.78 35.31
N HIS A 474 8.09 -10.32 34.10
CA HIS A 474 6.90 -10.87 33.44
C HIS A 474 5.56 -10.09 33.56
N GLN A 475 5.09 -9.62 32.39
CA GLN A 475 3.71 -9.21 32.05
C GLN A 475 3.26 -7.76 32.29
N GLN A 476 4.09 -6.84 32.80
CA GLN A 476 3.78 -5.40 32.74
C GLN A 476 4.97 -4.54 32.27
N THR A 477 4.92 -4.11 31.00
CA THR A 477 5.81 -3.07 30.47
C THR A 477 5.35 -1.69 30.95
N SER A 478 6.06 -1.13 31.93
CA SER A 478 5.78 0.23 32.42
C SER A 478 6.31 1.28 31.45
N THR A 479 5.44 2.23 31.06
CA THR A 479 5.82 3.39 30.24
C THR A 479 6.77 4.31 31.02
N THR A 480 7.74 4.89 30.33
CA THR A 480 8.71 5.82 30.94
C THR A 480 8.05 7.10 31.47
N THR A 481 8.42 7.52 32.69
CA THR A 481 7.88 8.73 33.32
C THR A 481 8.51 10.01 32.74
N TYR A 482 7.80 11.15 32.79
CA TYR A 482 8.31 12.42 32.27
C TYR A 482 9.69 12.79 32.83
N THR A 483 9.93 12.60 34.13
CA THR A 483 11.22 12.88 34.77
C THR A 483 12.35 12.06 34.14
N GLN A 484 12.18 10.75 33.97
CA GLN A 484 13.19 9.88 33.33
C GLN A 484 13.49 10.30 31.87
N ARG A 485 12.47 10.70 31.13
CA ARG A 485 12.58 11.22 29.75
C ARG A 485 13.27 12.58 29.73
N SER A 486 12.94 13.48 30.66
CA SER A 486 13.59 14.78 30.88
C SER A 486 15.08 14.63 31.14
N ASP A 487 15.46 13.68 32.00
CA ASP A 487 16.81 13.57 32.53
C ASP A 487 17.74 12.88 31.52
N SER A 488 17.24 11.85 30.81
CA SER A 488 17.94 11.24 29.67
C SER A 488 18.13 12.25 28.53
N SER A 489 17.11 13.08 28.25
CA SER A 489 17.20 14.16 27.25
C SER A 489 18.22 15.24 27.65
N LEU A 490 18.19 15.74 28.89
CA LEU A 490 19.15 16.73 29.37
C LEU A 490 20.60 16.18 29.35
N LYS A 491 20.78 14.90 29.69
CA LYS A 491 22.06 14.18 29.59
C LYS A 491 22.55 14.05 28.15
N TYR A 492 21.65 13.93 27.17
CA TYR A 492 22.02 13.94 25.74
C TYR A 492 22.39 15.36 25.24
N LEU A 493 21.58 16.37 25.56
CA LEU A 493 21.83 17.77 25.17
C LEU A 493 23.17 18.29 25.70
N THR A 494 23.47 18.04 26.97
CA THR A 494 24.77 18.41 27.56
C THR A 494 25.87 17.42 27.18
N GLY A 495 25.72 16.15 27.55
CA GLY A 495 26.75 15.12 27.37
C GLY A 495 27.15 14.85 25.91
N THR A 496 26.19 14.81 24.98
CA THR A 496 26.44 14.45 23.57
C THR A 496 26.45 15.66 22.65
N LEU A 497 25.48 16.58 22.78
CA LEU A 497 25.44 17.80 21.94
C LEU A 497 26.30 18.95 22.48
N LYS A 498 26.92 18.83 23.66
CA LYS A 498 27.78 19.87 24.27
C LYS A 498 27.09 21.23 24.38
N LEU A 499 25.85 21.21 24.85
CA LEU A 499 25.01 22.40 25.10
C LEU A 499 24.96 22.71 26.60
N ASP A 500 26.13 22.69 27.24
CA ASP A 500 26.26 22.78 28.70
C ASP A 500 25.69 24.11 29.27
N TRP A 501 25.64 25.16 28.44
CA TRP A 501 24.98 26.44 28.74
C TRP A 501 23.48 26.32 29.08
N ILE A 502 22.79 25.27 28.61
CA ILE A 502 21.36 25.03 28.94
C ILE A 502 21.15 24.85 30.45
N GLN A 503 22.14 24.35 31.19
CA GLN A 503 22.05 24.20 32.65
C GLN A 503 22.30 25.51 33.42
N GLY A 504 22.91 26.53 32.78
CA GLY A 504 23.24 27.81 33.42
C GLY A 504 22.20 28.92 33.23
N LEU A 505 21.22 28.73 32.34
CA LEU A 505 20.18 29.71 32.04
C LEU A 505 19.08 29.72 33.10
N LYS A 506 18.72 30.93 33.57
CA LYS A 506 17.66 31.14 34.58
C LYS A 506 16.25 31.01 34.01
N ASP A 507 16.08 31.30 32.72
CA ASP A 507 14.78 31.48 32.05
C ASP A 507 14.43 30.32 31.09
N VAL A 508 14.85 29.09 31.41
CA VAL A 508 14.50 27.88 30.63
C VAL A 508 13.15 27.34 31.06
N GLN A 509 12.15 27.46 30.18
CA GLN A 509 10.86 26.81 30.39
C GLN A 509 10.85 25.42 29.73
N ARG A 510 10.72 24.35 30.52
CA ARG A 510 10.45 22.98 30.03
C ARG A 510 8.97 22.65 30.17
N THR A 511 8.40 21.88 29.24
CA THR A 511 6.99 21.47 29.27
C THR A 511 6.82 20.11 28.59
N ASP A 512 6.22 19.13 29.30
CA ASP A 512 5.77 17.87 28.69
C ASP A 512 4.58 18.17 27.78
N LEU A 513 4.69 17.83 26.50
CA LEU A 513 3.60 17.97 25.54
C LEU A 513 2.83 16.66 25.33
N GLY A 514 3.27 15.55 25.93
CA GLY A 514 2.66 14.23 25.75
C GLY A 514 3.37 13.40 24.68
N SER A 515 2.61 12.60 23.91
CA SER A 515 3.18 11.51 23.09
C SER A 515 2.57 11.42 21.69
N VAL A 516 3.38 11.00 20.72
CA VAL A 516 3.01 10.75 19.31
C VAL A 516 3.42 9.33 18.93
N GLN A 517 2.49 8.53 18.40
CA GLN A 517 2.82 7.23 17.81
C GLN A 517 3.11 7.36 16.30
N HIS A 518 4.11 6.62 15.82
CA HIS A 518 4.44 6.50 14.40
C HIS A 518 4.80 5.04 14.08
N LEU A 519 4.18 4.47 13.05
CA LEU A 519 4.39 3.09 12.64
C LEU A 519 5.32 3.02 11.42
N PHE A 520 6.39 2.25 11.56
CA PHE A 520 7.16 1.69 10.46
C PHE A 520 6.77 0.22 10.29
N SER A 521 6.89 -0.36 9.09
CA SER A 521 6.46 -1.75 8.79
C SER A 521 7.18 -2.87 9.56
N HIS A 522 8.05 -2.52 10.51
CA HIS A 522 8.71 -3.44 11.45
C HIS A 522 8.91 -2.85 12.87
N ILE A 523 8.51 -1.59 13.12
CA ILE A 523 8.70 -0.87 14.40
C ILE A 523 7.50 0.01 14.69
N ARG A 524 6.90 -0.11 15.89
CA ARG A 524 5.93 0.84 16.44
C ARG A 524 6.68 1.81 17.36
N LYS A 525 6.95 3.03 16.89
CA LYS A 525 7.77 4.01 17.61
C LYS A 525 6.90 5.06 18.30
N VAL A 526 7.11 5.28 19.59
CA VAL A 526 6.41 6.28 20.40
C VAL A 526 7.38 7.40 20.76
N TYR A 527 7.11 8.60 20.25
CA TYR A 527 7.86 9.82 20.56
C TYR A 527 7.15 10.57 21.68
N HIS A 528 7.73 10.58 22.88
CA HIS A 528 7.33 11.46 23.96
C HIS A 528 8.02 12.81 23.79
N VAL A 529 7.26 13.90 23.78
CA VAL A 529 7.73 15.20 23.30
C VAL A 529 7.81 16.19 24.47
N GLU A 530 9.00 16.72 24.72
CA GLU A 530 9.17 17.91 25.56
C GLU A 530 9.46 19.15 24.71
N TRP A 531 8.93 20.28 25.13
CA TRP A 531 9.33 21.60 24.63
C TRP A 531 10.29 22.24 25.63
N ILE A 532 11.42 22.72 25.13
CA ILE A 532 12.38 23.52 25.90
C ILE A 532 12.46 24.90 25.24
N LEU A 533 11.87 25.90 25.87
CA LEU A 533 11.94 27.28 25.42
C LEU A 533 13.07 28.01 26.13
N VAL A 534 14.01 28.53 25.34
CA VAL A 534 15.06 29.46 25.72
C VAL A 534 14.69 30.85 25.22
N LYS A 535 14.61 31.82 26.14
CA LYS A 535 14.57 33.25 25.80
C LYS A 535 15.98 33.78 25.97
N GLU A 536 16.56 34.40 24.94
CA GLU A 536 17.84 35.09 25.12
C GLU A 536 17.63 36.33 26.01
N THR A 537 18.33 36.38 27.14
CA THR A 537 18.57 37.60 27.92
C THR A 537 19.99 38.10 27.63
N ASP A 538 20.17 39.41 27.60
CA ASP A 538 21.24 40.07 26.85
C ASP A 538 22.67 39.49 27.06
N GLY A 539 23.27 39.03 25.97
CA GLY A 539 24.73 38.82 25.86
C GLY A 539 25.27 37.40 26.00
N THR A 540 24.45 36.37 26.30
CA THR A 540 24.99 35.06 26.74
C THR A 540 25.36 34.07 25.63
N THR A 541 24.75 34.12 24.43
CA THR A 541 24.82 33.02 23.44
C THR A 541 25.23 33.44 22.02
N SER A 542 26.46 33.95 21.85
CA SER A 542 27.13 34.08 20.54
C SER A 542 27.60 32.73 19.97
N GLY A 543 26.71 31.74 19.88
CA GLY A 543 26.96 30.42 19.32
C GLY A 543 26.62 30.35 17.82
N SER A 544 27.47 29.73 17.00
CA SER A 544 27.27 29.61 15.56
C SER A 544 25.98 28.84 15.22
N ASN A 545 25.26 29.29 14.18
CA ASN A 545 24.02 28.66 13.73
C ASN A 545 24.21 27.22 13.25
N GLU A 546 25.41 26.88 12.77
CA GLU A 546 25.80 25.53 12.36
C GLU A 546 26.96 25.00 13.20
N ARG A 547 27.01 23.68 13.36
CA ARG A 547 28.20 22.95 13.81
C ARG A 547 28.27 21.59 13.12
N LYS A 548 29.10 21.52 12.08
CA LYS A 548 29.38 20.27 11.32
C LYS A 548 29.92 19.17 12.22
N ALA A 549 29.66 17.91 11.83
CA ALA A 549 30.06 16.74 12.60
C ALA A 549 31.56 16.72 12.94
N ARG A 550 31.89 16.23 14.14
CA ARG A 550 33.27 15.95 14.60
C ARG A 550 33.30 14.57 15.25
N ALA A 551 34.49 14.03 15.48
CA ALA A 551 34.65 12.73 16.12
C ALA A 551 33.93 12.68 17.49
N GLY A 552 32.84 11.91 17.59
CA GLY A 552 32.02 11.77 18.79
C GLY A 552 30.85 12.76 18.95
N THR A 553 30.62 13.70 18.02
CA THR A 553 29.48 14.65 18.09
C THR A 553 28.75 14.76 16.75
N PRO A 554 27.41 14.60 16.71
CA PRO A 554 26.64 14.70 15.46
C PRO A 554 26.63 16.13 14.91
N GLU A 555 26.32 16.24 13.62
CA GLU A 555 26.07 17.52 12.94
C GLU A 555 24.77 18.13 13.46
N VAL A 556 24.80 19.43 13.77
CA VAL A 556 23.65 20.18 14.29
C VAL A 556 23.51 21.54 13.63
N GLN A 557 22.27 22.01 13.51
CA GLN A 557 21.91 23.27 12.88
C GLN A 557 20.70 23.90 13.59
N TRP A 558 20.70 25.22 13.70
CA TRP A 558 19.52 26.01 14.07
C TRP A 558 18.76 26.40 12.80
N LEU A 559 17.45 26.14 12.78
CA LEU A 559 16.57 26.48 11.65
C LEU A 559 15.43 27.39 12.12
N THR A 560 15.16 28.46 11.37
CA THR A 560 13.93 29.26 11.49
C THR A 560 12.68 28.44 11.14
N VAL A 561 11.49 28.96 11.46
CA VAL A 561 10.20 28.36 11.07
C VAL A 561 10.13 28.11 9.55
N GLN A 562 10.66 29.03 8.75
CA GLN A 562 10.68 28.97 7.29
C GLN A 562 11.61 27.88 6.77
N GLU A 563 12.83 27.79 7.29
CA GLU A 563 13.80 26.77 6.88
C GLU A 563 13.34 25.37 7.30
N LEU A 564 12.85 25.24 8.55
CA LEU A 564 12.28 24.02 9.12
C LEU A 564 11.16 23.45 8.23
N ALA A 565 10.28 24.30 7.71
CA ALA A 565 9.20 23.91 6.80
C ALA A 565 9.68 23.38 5.44
N THR A 566 10.97 23.52 5.11
CA THR A 566 11.57 23.00 3.86
C THR A 566 12.72 22.01 4.09
N ALA A 567 12.99 21.62 5.33
CA ALA A 567 14.03 20.66 5.67
C ALA A 567 13.56 19.20 5.48
N ALA A 568 14.49 18.29 5.16
CA ALA A 568 14.19 16.87 5.00
C ALA A 568 13.98 16.17 6.37
N ILE A 569 12.79 16.34 6.94
CA ILE A 569 12.39 15.85 8.27
C ILE A 569 11.47 14.62 8.15
N PRO A 570 11.68 13.54 8.93
CA PRO A 570 10.81 12.37 8.93
C PRO A 570 9.37 12.68 9.38
N THR A 571 8.37 12.03 8.78
CA THR A 571 6.95 12.24 9.09
C THR A 571 6.61 12.10 10.57
N GLY A 572 7.18 11.11 11.27
CA GLY A 572 7.01 10.93 12.71
C GLY A 572 7.56 12.09 13.56
N ILE A 573 8.64 12.74 13.11
CA ILE A 573 9.22 13.92 13.76
C ILE A 573 8.42 15.19 13.41
N ASN A 574 7.90 15.31 12.18
CA ASN A 574 6.99 16.41 11.85
C ASN A 574 5.69 16.36 12.70
N LYS A 575 5.17 15.16 13.00
CA LYS A 575 4.05 15.00 13.94
C LYS A 575 4.38 15.50 15.37
N THR A 576 5.64 15.53 15.84
CA THR A 576 5.99 16.15 17.13
C THR A 576 5.99 17.67 17.06
N TYR A 577 6.48 18.26 15.96
CA TYR A 577 6.40 19.71 15.75
C TYR A 577 4.96 20.24 15.68
N GLN A 578 4.08 19.51 14.96
CA GLN A 578 2.65 19.81 14.91
C GLN A 578 2.00 19.81 16.31
N LEU A 579 2.51 19.00 17.24
CA LEU A 579 2.00 18.96 18.61
C LEU A 579 2.41 20.24 19.39
N LEU A 580 3.64 20.74 19.22
CA LEU A 580 4.03 22.07 19.72
C LEU A 580 3.21 23.21 19.09
N GLN A 581 2.96 23.16 17.78
CA GLN A 581 2.09 24.13 17.10
C GLN A 581 0.67 24.13 17.70
N LYS A 582 0.08 22.95 17.92
CA LYS A 582 -1.22 22.79 18.59
C LYS A 582 -1.19 23.41 20.00
N HIS A 583 -0.18 23.11 20.82
CA HIS A 583 0.01 23.69 22.16
C HIS A 583 0.06 25.23 22.13
N LYS A 584 0.91 25.82 21.27
CA LYS A 584 0.99 27.28 21.10
C LYS A 584 -0.33 27.90 20.63
N SER A 585 -1.07 27.23 19.75
CA SER A 585 -2.36 27.74 19.27
C SER A 585 -3.46 27.68 20.33
N GLY A 586 -3.46 26.65 21.19
CA GLY A 586 -4.37 26.53 22.33
C GLY A 586 -4.16 27.62 23.37
N ASN A 587 -2.91 27.93 23.72
CA ASN A 587 -2.61 28.96 24.72
C ASN A 587 -3.08 30.36 24.29
N LYS A 588 -3.05 30.69 22.99
CA LYS A 588 -3.61 31.94 22.43
C LYS A 588 -5.13 32.07 22.59
N ARG A 589 -5.85 31.03 23.00
CA ARG A 589 -7.29 31.08 23.34
C ARG A 589 -7.55 31.17 24.85
N ALA A 590 -6.54 31.01 25.70
CA ALA A 590 -6.69 30.92 27.15
C ALA A 590 -6.83 32.29 27.87
N ASP A 591 -6.28 33.37 27.30
CA ASP A 591 -6.48 34.75 27.79
C ASP A 591 -7.92 35.28 27.55
N GLY A 592 -8.77 34.49 26.87
CA GLY A 592 -10.15 34.85 26.54
C GLY A 592 -11.20 34.34 27.55
N SER A 593 -11.45 35.11 28.61
CA SER A 593 -12.56 34.98 29.57
C SER A 593 -12.58 33.74 30.50
N GLY A 594 -12.50 33.98 31.82
CA GLY A 594 -12.65 32.94 32.84
C GLY A 594 -14.10 32.59 33.15
N GLY A 595 -14.43 31.29 33.20
CA GLY A 595 -15.80 30.79 33.37
C GLY A 595 -15.94 29.55 34.27
N SER A 596 -15.36 29.58 35.48
CA SER A 596 -15.28 28.40 36.36
C SER A 596 -16.65 27.90 36.84
N LYS A 597 -17.01 26.65 36.51
CA LYS A 597 -18.16 25.93 37.06
C LYS A 597 -17.79 24.50 37.49
N ARG A 598 -17.29 24.37 38.72
CA ARG A 598 -17.29 23.10 39.47
C ARG A 598 -18.71 22.53 39.49
N LYS A 599 -18.92 21.29 39.04
CA LYS A 599 -20.19 20.58 39.27
C LYS A 599 -20.06 19.61 40.45
N LYS A 600 -21.07 19.62 41.31
CA LYS A 600 -21.02 19.06 42.67
C LYS A 600 -21.42 17.58 42.66
N VAL A 601 -20.62 16.71 43.25
CA VAL A 601 -21.03 15.33 43.56
C VAL A 601 -22.18 15.40 44.58
N LYS A 602 -23.23 14.60 44.38
CA LYS A 602 -24.31 14.44 45.35
C LYS A 602 -24.70 12.98 45.45
N SER A 603 -24.46 12.39 46.61
CA SER A 603 -25.07 11.14 47.06
C SER A 603 -26.51 11.39 47.49
N ASP A 604 -27.40 10.45 47.24
CA ASP A 604 -28.62 10.23 48.03
C ASP A 604 -28.94 8.72 47.99
N SER A 605 -29.59 8.20 49.04
CA SER A 605 -29.78 6.77 49.28
C SER A 605 -31.20 6.47 49.77
N THR A 606 -31.65 5.21 49.56
CA THR A 606 -32.92 4.63 50.06
C THR A 606 -34.22 5.30 49.56
N SER A 607 -35.37 4.62 49.43
CA SER A 607 -35.70 3.19 49.61
C SER A 607 -37.04 2.84 48.93
N GLY A 608 -37.25 1.55 48.63
CA GLY A 608 -38.58 0.93 48.71
C GLY A 608 -39.45 0.90 47.44
N SER A 609 -39.59 -0.28 46.84
CA SER A 609 -40.86 -1.04 46.85
C SER A 609 -40.82 -2.22 45.87
N ASP A 610 -41.28 -3.39 46.31
CA ASP A 610 -41.31 -4.59 45.48
C ASP A 610 -42.45 -4.57 44.46
N ARG A 611 -42.09 -4.71 43.19
CA ARG A 611 -42.96 -5.28 42.15
C ARG A 611 -42.14 -6.26 41.33
N LYS A 612 -42.56 -7.53 41.30
CA LYS A 612 -41.93 -8.60 40.50
C LYS A 612 -41.95 -8.23 39.01
N LYS A 613 -40.88 -7.59 38.52
CA LYS A 613 -40.65 -7.43 37.09
C LYS A 613 -40.25 -8.78 36.51
N VAL A 614 -40.91 -9.17 35.41
CA VAL A 614 -40.39 -10.21 34.51
C VAL A 614 -38.96 -9.80 34.13
N LYS A 615 -38.02 -10.74 34.24
CA LYS A 615 -36.59 -10.49 34.03
C LYS A 615 -36.30 -10.35 32.52
N LYS A 616 -36.65 -9.19 31.96
CA LYS A 616 -36.40 -8.83 30.56
C LYS A 616 -34.91 -9.05 30.26
N GLU A 617 -34.62 -9.81 29.21
CA GLU A 617 -33.24 -10.14 28.83
C GLU A 617 -32.51 -8.89 28.30
N PRO A 618 -31.17 -8.83 28.42
CA PRO A 618 -30.43 -7.59 28.18
C PRO A 618 -30.25 -7.32 26.69
N ILE A 619 -30.91 -6.28 26.18
CA ILE A 619 -30.54 -5.69 24.88
C ILE A 619 -29.15 -5.06 25.03
N LEU A 620 -28.21 -5.48 24.20
CA LEU A 620 -26.85 -4.94 24.14
C LEU A 620 -26.76 -3.92 23.00
N ALA A 621 -26.15 -2.77 23.26
CA ALA A 621 -25.63 -1.92 22.20
C ALA A 621 -24.15 -2.25 22.00
N LEU A 622 -23.77 -2.61 20.77
CA LEU A 622 -22.37 -2.58 20.34
C LEU A 622 -21.99 -1.11 20.16
N GLN A 623 -20.99 -0.68 20.92
CA GLN A 623 -20.34 0.61 20.70
C GLN A 623 -18.93 0.38 20.18
N ILE A 624 -18.54 1.20 19.20
CA ILE A 624 -17.13 1.30 18.79
C ILE A 624 -16.60 2.69 19.14
N LYS A 625 -15.29 2.78 19.30
CA LYS A 625 -14.49 4.00 19.35
C LYS A 625 -13.39 3.80 18.31
N ALA A 626 -13.13 4.81 17.48
CA ALA A 626 -12.01 4.81 16.53
C ALA A 626 -11.49 6.24 16.36
N GLU A 627 -10.25 6.36 15.88
CA GLU A 627 -9.65 7.61 15.44
C GLU A 627 -9.76 7.70 13.91
N LEU A 628 -10.67 8.55 13.43
CA LEU A 628 -10.83 8.86 12.00
C LEU A 628 -9.86 9.99 11.62
N GLU A 629 -8.99 9.74 10.63
CA GLU A 629 -8.12 10.71 9.97
C GLU A 629 -8.76 11.04 8.61
N ASN A 630 -9.27 12.27 8.46
CA ASN A 630 -9.93 12.79 7.25
C ASN A 630 -11.12 11.96 6.71
N LEU A 631 -11.81 11.21 7.58
CA LEU A 631 -12.99 10.41 7.24
C LEU A 631 -14.23 10.77 8.09
N THR A 632 -15.40 10.46 7.54
CA THR A 632 -16.69 10.35 8.23
C THR A 632 -17.44 9.08 7.81
N ASP A 633 -18.61 8.85 8.39
CA ASP A 633 -19.62 7.88 7.94
C ASP A 633 -19.14 6.41 7.92
N LEU A 634 -18.27 6.02 8.86
CA LEU A 634 -17.81 4.63 8.98
C LEU A 634 -19.00 3.72 9.36
N ILE A 635 -19.36 2.82 8.44
CA ILE A 635 -20.56 1.97 8.50
C ILE A 635 -20.32 0.66 7.73
N PRO A 636 -21.03 -0.44 8.02
CA PRO A 636 -21.07 -1.59 7.12
C PRO A 636 -21.43 -1.21 5.68
N ALA A 637 -20.75 -1.80 4.70
CA ALA A 637 -20.91 -1.44 3.30
C ALA A 637 -22.28 -1.85 2.73
N PHE A 638 -22.83 -2.98 3.20
CA PHE A 638 -24.04 -3.62 2.66
C PHE A 638 -24.94 -4.15 3.80
N ASP A 639 -26.25 -4.31 3.54
CA ASP A 639 -27.26 -4.78 4.52
C ASP A 639 -27.05 -6.26 4.94
N ASP A 640 -26.21 -7.03 4.22
CA ASP A 640 -25.87 -8.45 4.48
C ASP A 640 -24.57 -8.66 5.28
N HIS A 641 -23.87 -7.58 5.67
CA HIS A 641 -22.58 -7.60 6.34
C HIS A 641 -22.45 -8.66 7.46
N THR A 642 -21.35 -9.41 7.43
CA THR A 642 -21.07 -10.48 8.40
C THR A 642 -20.35 -9.94 9.64
N TRP A 643 -21.07 -9.84 10.75
CA TRP A 643 -20.53 -9.44 12.05
C TRP A 643 -19.84 -10.61 12.74
N HIS A 644 -18.71 -10.37 13.41
CA HIS A 644 -17.90 -11.42 14.05
C HIS A 644 -17.80 -11.19 15.57
N PHE A 645 -18.36 -12.11 16.36
CA PHE A 645 -18.51 -11.96 17.81
C PHE A 645 -17.81 -13.06 18.62
N LYS A 646 -17.30 -12.68 19.80
CA LYS A 646 -16.92 -13.63 20.87
C LYS A 646 -18.10 -13.77 21.83
N VAL A 647 -18.53 -15.01 22.06
CA VAL A 647 -19.83 -15.33 22.69
C VAL A 647 -19.61 -16.16 23.95
N GLN A 648 -20.14 -15.69 25.08
CA GLN A 648 -20.19 -16.44 26.34
C GLN A 648 -21.59 -17.00 26.58
N CYS A 649 -21.70 -18.26 27.02
CA CYS A 649 -22.98 -18.84 27.42
C CYS A 649 -23.38 -18.38 28.83
N THR A 650 -24.57 -17.80 29.00
CA THR A 650 -25.00 -17.27 30.32
C THR A 650 -25.24 -18.35 31.37
N LYS A 651 -25.49 -19.60 30.95
CA LYS A 651 -25.76 -20.74 31.84
C LYS A 651 -24.50 -21.39 32.42
N CYS A 652 -23.49 -21.65 31.58
CA CYS A 652 -22.26 -22.34 32.02
C CYS A 652 -21.02 -21.45 32.07
N ARG A 653 -21.12 -20.18 31.64
CA ARG A 653 -20.04 -19.17 31.63
C ARG A 653 -18.80 -19.48 30.78
N GLU A 654 -18.74 -20.65 30.17
CA GLU A 654 -17.83 -20.93 29.07
C GLU A 654 -18.04 -19.98 27.88
N THR A 655 -16.92 -19.61 27.26
CA THR A 655 -16.86 -18.77 26.05
C THR A 655 -16.47 -19.66 24.88
N ASP A 656 -17.08 -19.46 23.71
CA ASP A 656 -16.67 -20.22 22.53
C ASP A 656 -15.26 -19.78 22.09
N ALA A 657 -14.41 -20.74 21.74
CA ALA A 657 -13.04 -20.49 21.28
C ALA A 657 -13.02 -19.91 19.85
N ASN A 658 -14.08 -20.17 19.07
CA ASN A 658 -14.23 -19.63 17.72
C ASN A 658 -15.07 -18.36 17.75
N LEU A 659 -14.82 -17.46 16.80
CA LEU A 659 -15.75 -16.38 16.50
C LEU A 659 -17.05 -16.95 15.93
N ILE A 660 -18.17 -16.37 16.36
CA ILE A 660 -19.49 -16.66 15.81
C ILE A 660 -19.86 -15.53 14.84
N THR A 661 -20.21 -15.91 13.61
CA THR A 661 -20.69 -15.00 12.57
C THR A 661 -22.19 -14.78 12.69
N MET A 662 -22.66 -13.58 12.36
CA MET A 662 -24.09 -13.24 12.28
C MET A 662 -24.32 -12.16 11.21
N SER A 663 -25.33 -12.33 10.36
CA SER A 663 -25.76 -11.32 9.37
C SER A 663 -27.18 -10.82 9.70
N SER A 664 -27.51 -9.60 9.25
CA SER A 664 -28.85 -9.02 9.39
C SER A 664 -29.91 -9.70 8.51
N LEU A 665 -29.52 -10.35 7.41
CA LEU A 665 -30.43 -11.03 6.49
C LEU A 665 -30.63 -12.52 6.80
N GLU A 666 -29.64 -13.17 7.38
CA GLU A 666 -29.75 -14.56 7.82
C GLU A 666 -30.74 -14.65 9.00
N LYS A 667 -31.63 -15.65 8.98
CA LYS A 667 -32.48 -16.00 10.13
C LYS A 667 -32.60 -17.51 10.28
N ALA A 668 -32.54 -17.96 11.53
CA ALA A 668 -32.72 -19.35 11.91
C ALA A 668 -33.93 -19.49 12.84
N GLN A 669 -34.70 -20.57 12.66
CA GLN A 669 -35.85 -20.88 13.51
C GLN A 669 -35.39 -21.50 14.83
N THR A 670 -35.94 -21.03 15.95
CA THR A 670 -35.66 -21.61 17.28
C THR A 670 -36.25 -23.01 17.43
N SER A 671 -35.65 -23.88 18.23
CA SER A 671 -36.15 -25.25 18.50
C SER A 671 -37.54 -25.30 19.14
N SER A 672 -38.01 -24.18 19.69
CA SER A 672 -39.36 -24.03 20.20
C SER A 672 -40.44 -23.88 19.11
N GLY A 673 -40.04 -23.60 17.86
CA GLY A 673 -40.91 -23.22 16.75
C GLY A 673 -41.57 -21.84 16.88
N ARG A 674 -41.43 -21.15 18.02
CA ARG A 674 -42.15 -19.89 18.36
C ARG A 674 -41.34 -18.62 18.13
N GLY A 675 -40.45 -18.63 17.14
CA GLY A 675 -39.69 -17.46 16.74
C GLY A 675 -38.45 -17.80 15.91
N GLU A 676 -37.99 -16.79 15.19
CA GLU A 676 -36.75 -16.74 14.43
C GLU A 676 -35.79 -15.73 15.07
N ALA A 677 -34.49 -15.89 14.85
CA ALA A 677 -33.47 -14.92 15.23
C ALA A 677 -32.31 -14.92 14.22
N ASN A 678 -31.57 -13.83 14.09
CA ASN A 678 -30.39 -13.75 13.21
C ASN A 678 -29.30 -14.80 13.54
N LEU A 679 -29.18 -15.18 14.81
CA LEU A 679 -28.36 -16.29 15.28
C LEU A 679 -29.19 -17.21 16.17
N VAL A 680 -29.14 -18.51 15.90
CA VAL A 680 -29.61 -19.57 16.82
C VAL A 680 -28.50 -20.63 16.92
N MET A 681 -27.99 -20.86 18.12
CA MET A 681 -26.89 -21.81 18.37
C MET A 681 -27.11 -22.60 19.66
N LYS A 682 -26.50 -23.79 19.76
CA LYS A 682 -26.46 -24.58 21.00
C LYS A 682 -25.07 -24.56 21.59
N CYS A 683 -24.96 -24.18 22.86
CA CYS A 683 -23.68 -24.11 23.57
C CYS A 683 -22.96 -25.47 23.53
N LYS A 684 -21.71 -25.48 23.04
CA LYS A 684 -20.89 -26.70 22.88
C LYS A 684 -20.77 -27.50 24.18
N PHE A 685 -20.73 -26.81 25.33
CA PHE A 685 -20.55 -27.37 26.67
C PHE A 685 -21.87 -27.87 27.27
N CYS A 686 -22.81 -26.96 27.58
CA CYS A 686 -24.05 -27.32 28.30
C CYS A 686 -25.25 -27.67 27.41
N LYS A 687 -25.06 -27.74 26.08
CA LYS A 687 -26.05 -28.07 25.03
C LYS A 687 -27.34 -27.22 24.99
N CYS A 688 -27.41 -26.18 25.82
CA CYS A 688 -28.56 -25.28 25.88
C CYS A 688 -28.56 -24.36 24.66
N GLU A 689 -29.76 -24.08 24.14
CA GLU A 689 -29.97 -23.18 23.01
C GLU A 689 -29.90 -21.72 23.47
N SER A 690 -29.37 -20.87 22.59
CA SER A 690 -29.18 -19.44 22.79
C SER A 690 -29.31 -18.73 21.44
N SER A 691 -29.82 -17.51 21.45
CA SER A 691 -30.08 -16.75 20.23
C SER A 691 -29.70 -15.27 20.35
N ALA A 692 -29.43 -14.64 19.21
CA ALA A 692 -29.25 -13.20 19.10
C ALA A 692 -29.98 -12.66 17.86
N ASP A 693 -30.57 -11.48 17.94
CA ASP A 693 -31.35 -10.85 16.85
C ASP A 693 -31.07 -9.33 16.81
N PHE A 694 -30.87 -8.76 15.62
CA PHE A 694 -30.61 -7.33 15.46
C PHE A 694 -31.90 -6.52 15.68
N THR A 695 -31.86 -5.57 16.60
CA THR A 695 -33.01 -4.75 17.01
C THR A 695 -32.98 -3.32 16.46
N SER A 696 -31.93 -2.95 15.72
CA SER A 696 -31.82 -1.70 14.96
C SER A 696 -31.00 -1.93 13.68
N LYS A 697 -31.17 -1.05 12.69
CA LYS A 697 -30.23 -0.96 11.56
C LYS A 697 -28.90 -0.34 12.03
N PRO A 698 -27.77 -0.64 11.36
CA PRO A 698 -26.49 0.01 11.64
C PRO A 698 -26.56 1.53 11.50
N VAL A 699 -25.93 2.24 12.42
CA VAL A 699 -25.81 3.70 12.46
C VAL A 699 -24.35 4.08 12.16
N PRO A 700 -24.08 5.06 11.28
CA PRO A 700 -22.70 5.45 10.95
C PRO A 700 -21.96 6.05 12.15
N TYR A 701 -20.67 5.76 12.25
CA TYR A 701 -19.72 6.42 13.14
C TYR A 701 -19.14 7.66 12.44
N ASN A 702 -19.38 8.85 13.00
CA ASN A 702 -19.19 10.13 12.30
C ASN A 702 -18.05 10.95 12.91
N GLU A 703 -17.60 12.01 12.25
CA GLU A 703 -16.54 12.91 12.74
C GLU A 703 -16.81 13.47 14.16
N LYS A 704 -18.06 13.77 14.50
CA LYS A 704 -18.50 14.16 15.87
C LYS A 704 -18.22 13.11 16.95
N ASP A 705 -18.21 11.83 16.57
CA ASP A 705 -18.07 10.67 17.47
C ASP A 705 -16.61 10.26 17.64
N ASN A 706 -15.74 10.69 16.72
CA ASN A 706 -14.29 10.45 16.66
C ASN A 706 -13.62 10.54 18.04
N GLY A 707 -12.82 9.51 18.38
CA GLY A 707 -12.14 9.33 19.66
C GLY A 707 -13.04 8.92 20.84
N LYS A 708 -14.35 8.73 20.64
CA LYS A 708 -15.35 8.41 21.70
C LYS A 708 -16.11 7.13 21.35
N PHE A 709 -16.67 6.47 22.37
CA PHE A 709 -17.58 5.34 22.14
C PHE A 709 -18.96 5.82 21.67
N ALA A 710 -19.39 5.38 20.49
CA ALA A 710 -20.74 5.60 19.96
C ALA A 710 -21.38 4.27 19.54
N SER A 711 -22.71 4.18 19.69
CA SER A 711 -23.47 2.96 19.42
C SER A 711 -23.72 2.77 17.93
N ILE A 712 -23.30 1.64 17.37
CA ILE A 712 -23.46 1.30 15.95
C ILE A 712 -24.74 0.48 15.72
N VAL A 713 -24.99 -0.53 16.56
CA VAL A 713 -26.14 -1.43 16.41
C VAL A 713 -26.56 -2.01 17.75
N THR A 714 -27.84 -2.37 17.89
CA THR A 714 -28.40 -3.01 19.09
C THR A 714 -28.85 -4.45 18.79
N ILE A 715 -28.66 -5.34 19.76
CA ILE A 715 -28.85 -6.79 19.62
C ILE A 715 -29.61 -7.29 20.86
N ASP A 716 -30.73 -8.00 20.68
CA ASP A 716 -31.36 -8.77 21.76
C ASP A 716 -30.62 -10.10 21.92
N CYS A 717 -30.30 -10.51 23.16
CA CYS A 717 -29.44 -11.65 23.45
C CYS A 717 -30.08 -12.56 24.51
N ARG A 718 -30.31 -13.83 24.15
CA ARG A 718 -31.00 -14.81 24.99
C ARG A 718 -30.16 -16.07 25.15
N GLY A 719 -29.91 -16.49 26.39
CA GLY A 719 -29.01 -17.62 26.71
C GLY A 719 -27.50 -17.38 26.44
N LEU A 720 -27.14 -16.27 25.80
CA LEU A 720 -25.76 -15.86 25.51
C LEU A 720 -25.50 -14.40 25.91
N GLU A 721 -24.23 -14.03 26.01
CA GLU A 721 -23.71 -12.69 26.29
C GLU A 721 -22.55 -12.41 25.34
N LEU A 722 -22.60 -11.28 24.62
CA LEU A 722 -21.53 -10.88 23.69
C LEU A 722 -20.40 -10.23 24.51
N VAL A 723 -19.20 -10.81 24.42
CA VAL A 723 -18.04 -10.45 25.26
C VAL A 723 -16.85 -9.91 24.46
N GLY A 724 -16.95 -9.91 23.12
CA GLY A 724 -15.96 -9.28 22.24
C GLY A 724 -16.49 -9.16 20.81
N PHE A 725 -15.93 -8.22 20.06
CA PHE A 725 -16.26 -7.95 18.67
C PHE A 725 -14.97 -7.80 17.87
N GLU A 726 -14.91 -8.36 16.67
CA GLU A 726 -13.82 -8.16 15.72
C GLU A 726 -14.39 -7.53 14.45
N PRO A 727 -14.24 -6.22 14.22
CA PRO A 727 -14.56 -5.63 12.93
C PRO A 727 -13.56 -6.17 11.89
N ARG A 728 -14.07 -6.78 10.81
CA ARG A 728 -13.24 -7.34 9.73
C ARG A 728 -13.44 -6.55 8.43
N SER A 729 -13.47 -7.20 7.28
CA SER A 729 -13.77 -6.60 5.96
C SER A 729 -15.25 -6.27 5.78
N GLY A 730 -15.55 -5.45 4.77
CA GLY A 730 -16.92 -5.11 4.38
C GLY A 730 -17.49 -3.87 5.08
N TRP A 731 -16.62 -2.97 5.54
CA TRP A 731 -16.99 -1.62 5.95
C TRP A 731 -16.82 -0.63 4.79
N LYS A 732 -17.40 0.55 4.93
CA LYS A 732 -17.11 1.72 4.11
C LYS A 732 -17.07 3.00 4.95
N ALA A 733 -16.44 4.03 4.42
CA ALA A 733 -16.40 5.37 4.99
C ALA A 733 -16.39 6.41 3.86
N LYS A 734 -16.42 7.70 4.20
CA LYS A 734 -16.35 8.81 3.25
C LYS A 734 -15.22 9.78 3.55
N GLY A 735 -14.54 10.27 2.51
CA GLY A 735 -13.60 11.38 2.59
C GLY A 735 -14.27 12.64 3.13
N PHE A 736 -13.72 13.21 4.21
CA PHE A 736 -14.36 14.27 4.99
C PHE A 736 -14.60 15.57 4.20
N GLU A 737 -13.66 15.93 3.31
CA GLU A 737 -13.76 17.16 2.50
C GLU A 737 -14.35 16.92 1.09
N SER A 738 -14.29 15.69 0.58
CA SER A 738 -14.56 15.37 -0.83
C SER A 738 -15.81 14.53 -1.11
N GLU A 739 -16.43 14.00 -0.04
CA GLU A 739 -17.45 12.95 -0.08
C GLU A 739 -17.08 11.74 -0.97
N MET A 740 -15.79 11.45 -1.16
CA MET A 740 -15.32 10.22 -1.83
C MET A 740 -15.67 8.99 -0.99
N ASP A 741 -16.49 8.10 -1.53
CA ASP A 741 -16.77 6.80 -0.92
C ASP A 741 -15.50 5.91 -0.95
N PHE A 742 -15.18 5.31 0.19
CA PHE A 742 -14.15 4.29 0.37
C PHE A 742 -14.84 2.99 0.79
N ASP A 743 -15.08 2.10 -0.17
CA ASP A 743 -15.64 0.76 0.07
C ASP A 743 -14.53 -0.29 0.37
N ASP A 744 -14.94 -1.52 0.70
CA ASP A 744 -14.05 -2.67 0.98
C ASP A 744 -13.02 -2.44 2.12
N ILE A 745 -13.34 -1.56 3.07
CA ILE A 745 -12.52 -1.31 4.25
C ILE A 745 -12.42 -2.60 5.10
N ASP A 746 -11.19 -3.01 5.40
CA ASP A 746 -10.84 -4.16 6.25
C ASP A 746 -10.16 -3.70 7.54
N LEU A 747 -10.86 -3.90 8.65
CA LEU A 747 -10.44 -3.52 10.00
C LEU A 747 -9.85 -4.70 10.79
N SER A 748 -9.60 -5.85 10.15
CA SER A 748 -9.12 -7.07 10.83
C SER A 748 -7.69 -6.96 11.39
N GLU A 749 -6.87 -6.04 10.90
CA GLU A 749 -5.56 -5.71 11.51
C GLU A 749 -5.67 -4.57 12.57
N GLY A 750 -6.88 -4.04 12.82
CA GLY A 750 -7.17 -3.00 13.84
C GLY A 750 -6.95 -1.55 13.39
N GLU A 751 -6.44 -1.37 12.17
CA GLU A 751 -6.12 -0.10 11.53
C GLU A 751 -6.31 -0.22 10.01
N TRP A 752 -6.69 0.87 9.34
CA TRP A 752 -6.85 0.99 7.89
C TRP A 752 -6.40 2.37 7.43
N ALA A 753 -5.82 2.48 6.23
CA ALA A 753 -5.42 3.75 5.64
C ALA A 753 -5.38 3.70 4.12
N ASP A 754 -5.70 4.82 3.47
CA ASP A 754 -5.66 5.02 2.02
C ASP A 754 -5.44 6.52 1.70
N TYR A 755 -5.71 6.97 0.47
CA TYR A 755 -5.56 8.37 0.06
C TYR A 755 -6.78 8.92 -0.68
N ASP A 756 -7.26 10.09 -0.26
CA ASP A 756 -8.32 10.84 -0.94
C ASP A 756 -7.74 11.64 -2.11
N GLU A 757 -7.86 11.08 -3.32
CA GLU A 757 -7.39 11.72 -4.55
C GLU A 757 -8.11 13.04 -4.88
N LYS A 758 -9.32 13.27 -4.36
CA LYS A 758 -10.09 14.50 -4.61
C LYS A 758 -9.70 15.62 -3.64
N ALA A 759 -9.48 15.30 -2.36
CA ALA A 759 -9.02 16.26 -1.34
C ALA A 759 -7.51 16.47 -1.37
N GLY A 760 -6.73 15.51 -1.87
CA GLY A 760 -5.27 15.51 -1.81
C GLY A 760 -4.72 15.14 -0.42
N LEU A 761 -5.50 14.43 0.40
CA LEU A 761 -5.20 14.14 1.81
C LEU A 761 -5.15 12.63 2.08
N PRO A 762 -4.26 12.16 2.98
CA PRO A 762 -4.33 10.78 3.47
C PRO A 762 -5.60 10.58 4.30
N VAL A 763 -6.21 9.40 4.21
CA VAL A 763 -7.36 8.99 5.01
C VAL A 763 -7.03 7.76 5.86
N GLY A 764 -7.67 7.60 7.01
CA GLY A 764 -7.42 6.45 7.86
C GLY A 764 -8.37 6.26 9.04
N ILE A 765 -8.35 5.04 9.56
CA ILE A 765 -9.13 4.57 10.71
C ILE A 765 -8.15 3.85 11.63
N ASN A 766 -7.94 4.38 12.84
CA ASN A 766 -6.95 3.88 13.78
C ASN A 766 -7.60 3.57 15.15
N ALA A 767 -6.86 2.85 15.99
CA ALA A 767 -7.19 2.62 17.40
C ALA A 767 -8.64 2.14 17.66
N ILE A 768 -9.11 1.18 16.85
CA ILE A 768 -10.49 0.70 16.98
C ILE A 768 -10.69 -0.14 18.25
N GLU A 769 -11.53 0.35 19.15
CA GLU A 769 -11.96 -0.30 20.39
C GLU A 769 -13.45 -0.62 20.29
N ALA A 770 -13.89 -1.74 20.87
CA ALA A 770 -15.29 -2.15 20.89
C ALA A 770 -15.75 -2.58 22.29
N GLN A 771 -16.95 -2.18 22.69
CA GLN A 771 -17.56 -2.56 23.96
C GLN A 771 -19.07 -2.85 23.81
N PHE A 772 -19.62 -3.68 24.69
CA PHE A 772 -21.06 -3.92 24.79
C PHE A 772 -21.63 -3.26 26.04
N ILE A 773 -22.60 -2.36 25.87
CA ILE A 773 -23.34 -1.74 26.98
C ILE A 773 -24.78 -2.25 27.04
N LYS A 774 -25.33 -2.37 28.24
CA LYS A 774 -26.71 -2.85 28.46
C LYS A 774 -27.70 -1.70 28.37
N VAL A 775 -28.58 -1.75 27.37
CA VAL A 775 -29.68 -0.81 27.15
C VAL A 775 -30.88 -1.21 28.03
N LYS A 776 -31.76 -0.25 28.37
CA LYS A 776 -32.91 -0.44 29.27
C LYS A 776 -34.23 -0.58 28.52
#